data_AF-A0A1S1SY82-F1
#
_entry.id   AF-A0A1S1SY82-F1
#
_cell.length_a   1.000
_cell.length_b   1.000
_cell.length_c   1.000
_cell.angle_alpha   90.00
_cell.angle_beta   90.00
_cell.angle_gamma   90.00
#
_symmetry.space_group_name_H-M   'P 1'
#
loop_
_entity.id
_entity.type
_entity.pdbx_description
1 polymer ?
#
loop_
_entity_poly.entity_id
_entity_poly.type
_entity_poly.pdbx_seq_one_letter_code
_entity_poly.pdbx_strand_id
1 'polypeptide(L)'
;MNSFYAEYIATAKILAKARGLTWDLVCDDQGKVSKDTRWNLTELVGMLPPPTLWLGQIGVDPVAFGKLNEIRRRMNQEPLVSGPMPQHWRDLYQAVFVHHLLVGKTKPQSAMLVAQGVRRMAPAAENTPPWAVTPEQIQQAYNAVLHSGDSGKLALDFATTVRTILDRQKLADIPALARFCIPYPTSESRSAQLRAETLRKRQNAHGGKEGLRRSLATRKSAAKLPEERAFWELARIVFTQTPRSFSDAIRFAVFKVQIIMGFRIGEAARLPLDWKRWREYLDADGRPAGERGGFSRSLMIRHFAEKQDEDERPEGISLYENTQHVPPMFEEILIETLEHVEKITAPLRERLRQQTETGRIFPEYTEDALVPASEMDVRMTGNAIFTHVDLPLDLLRTYRGSYDPSFLADIRNMQIGRRQRGLSAFWTNPAQREIPVRTASGLPLDGKIDWQVAHIRVGDVERHIRDSRTTKLSDTSPTTTADGTLLYPHELMFIMPVRNVIEGRNNGILDTTMYSAIGRIDRGDLIGSTSGKGCETLFERYGMTEEDRALRLTPHALRHLQNTELFRLGVADTIITKKFNRRSVQQSHVYDHRSLAEDLADIDLPPEAEERLGDKAMQVFKLISANKARGPVVDEFHRVQLEYGDEAAFDYLNAEADGLHVTPYGLCINSFTSDPCPKHLECFNGCLHLTRTGVINEQDNLERMRDKFAKVIITLEALLEDRRNIGWANQLLHARLRYENIIKALGTEPGMQVFPDGNDLSVTVEQKAGATIIDTMKRLRDLDD
;
A
#
# COMPACT_ATOMS: atom_id res chain seq x y z
N MET A 1 -14.19 27.57 26.83
CA MET A 1 -13.58 26.34 26.26
C MET A 1 -14.71 25.42 25.85
N ASN A 2 -14.71 24.94 24.60
CA ASN A 2 -15.71 24.01 24.09
C ASN A 2 -15.78 22.72 24.93
N SER A 3 -16.99 22.22 25.23
CA SER A 3 -17.18 21.04 26.09
C SER A 3 -16.67 19.75 25.45
N PHE A 4 -16.93 19.54 24.16
CA PHE A 4 -16.43 18.37 23.42
C PHE A 4 -14.91 18.34 23.38
N TYR A 5 -14.26 19.50 23.18
CA TYR A 5 -12.82 19.60 23.26
C TYR A 5 -12.31 19.22 24.66
N ALA A 6 -12.90 19.77 25.72
CA ALA A 6 -12.49 19.49 27.09
C ALA A 6 -12.59 17.99 27.43
N GLU A 7 -13.70 17.35 27.06
CA GLU A 7 -13.94 15.92 27.26
C GLU A 7 -13.00 15.04 26.43
N TYR A 8 -12.72 15.42 25.18
CA TYR A 8 -11.81 14.71 24.29
C TYR A 8 -10.39 14.66 24.88
N ILE A 9 -9.90 15.78 25.42
CA ILE A 9 -8.59 15.86 26.09
C ILE A 9 -8.59 15.12 27.43
N ALA A 10 -9.63 15.29 28.26
CA ALA A 10 -9.72 14.65 29.56
C ALA A 10 -9.70 13.11 29.44
N THR A 11 -10.47 12.57 28.49
CA THR A 11 -10.49 11.13 28.18
C THR A 11 -9.10 10.63 27.76
N ALA A 12 -8.42 11.38 26.88
CA ALA A 12 -7.08 11.01 26.44
C ALA A 12 -6.05 11.03 27.58
N LYS A 13 -6.10 12.01 28.48
CA LYS A 13 -5.23 12.08 29.66
C LYS A 13 -5.43 10.89 30.60
N ILE A 14 -6.67 10.48 30.82
CA ILE A 14 -7.00 9.30 31.65
C ILE A 14 -6.41 8.03 31.03
N LEU A 15 -6.64 7.81 29.73
CA LEU A 15 -6.12 6.63 29.02
C LEU A 15 -4.59 6.62 28.94
N ALA A 16 -3.96 7.76 28.70
CA ALA A 16 -2.51 7.90 28.70
C ALA A 16 -1.91 7.54 30.08
N LYS A 17 -2.50 8.06 31.16
CA LYS A 17 -2.10 7.74 32.53
C LYS A 17 -2.25 6.25 32.84
N ALA A 18 -3.34 5.62 32.41
CA ALA A 18 -3.57 4.19 32.57
C ALA A 18 -2.52 3.32 31.85
N ARG A 19 -1.88 3.86 30.81
CA ARG A 19 -0.77 3.22 30.07
C ARG A 19 0.62 3.71 30.51
N GLY A 20 0.72 4.43 31.63
CA GLY A 20 1.99 4.91 32.17
C GLY A 20 2.69 5.99 31.33
N LEU A 21 1.96 6.67 30.43
CA LEU A 21 2.53 7.70 29.57
C LEU A 21 2.61 9.05 30.28
N THR A 22 3.77 9.71 30.19
CA THR A 22 3.96 11.08 30.67
C THR A 22 3.28 12.08 29.74
N TRP A 23 2.24 12.77 30.21
CA TRP A 23 1.53 13.77 29.39
C TRP A 23 2.34 15.05 29.20
N ASP A 24 2.99 15.54 30.24
CA ASP A 24 3.79 16.76 30.18
C ASP A 24 5.19 16.44 29.64
N LEU A 25 5.31 16.51 28.32
CA LEU A 25 6.54 16.17 27.60
C LEU A 25 7.62 17.24 27.76
N VAL A 26 8.84 16.82 28.14
CA VAL A 26 10.02 17.69 28.16
C VAL A 26 10.55 17.83 26.73
N CYS A 27 10.76 19.05 26.24
CA CYS A 27 11.27 19.30 24.90
C CYS A 27 12.28 20.46 24.85
N ASP A 28 13.06 20.52 23.77
CA ASP A 28 13.91 21.67 23.45
C ASP A 28 13.10 22.84 22.84
N ASP A 29 13.80 23.93 22.54
CA ASP A 29 13.23 25.16 21.96
C ASP A 29 12.64 24.98 20.56
N GLN A 30 12.85 23.83 19.92
CA GLN A 30 12.26 23.47 18.63
C GLN A 30 11.15 22.41 18.76
N GLY A 31 10.81 22.02 19.99
CA GLY A 31 9.78 21.03 20.29
C GLY A 31 10.25 19.57 20.17
N LYS A 32 11.55 19.30 20.03
CA LYS A 32 12.07 17.94 20.04
C LYS A 32 11.97 17.38 21.46
N VAL A 33 11.26 16.27 21.62
CA VAL A 33 10.97 15.68 22.92
C VAL A 33 12.19 14.90 23.43
N SER A 34 12.47 15.00 24.74
CA SER A 34 13.52 14.23 25.42
C SER A 34 13.31 12.72 25.23
N LYS A 35 14.40 11.96 25.24
CA LYS A 35 14.35 10.49 25.22
C LYS A 35 13.61 9.91 26.43
N ASP A 36 13.57 10.63 27.56
CA ASP A 36 13.00 10.16 28.83
C ASP A 36 11.48 10.24 28.86
N THR A 37 10.89 11.22 28.15
CA THR A 37 9.43 11.47 28.20
C THR A 37 8.71 11.16 26.89
N ARG A 38 9.43 10.96 25.77
CA ARG A 38 8.80 10.65 24.47
C ARG A 38 8.06 9.31 24.49
N TRP A 39 6.97 9.21 23.75
CA TRP A 39 6.16 7.99 23.72
C TRP A 39 6.63 7.03 22.62
N ASN A 40 6.83 5.76 22.97
CA ASN A 40 7.02 4.68 22.01
C ASN A 40 5.65 4.22 21.48
N LEU A 41 5.24 4.76 20.33
CA LEU A 41 3.92 4.47 19.75
C LEU A 41 3.81 3.03 19.25
N THR A 42 4.94 2.39 18.93
CA THR A 42 4.98 1.01 18.42
C THR A 42 4.75 0.01 19.55
N GLU A 43 5.47 0.19 20.65
CA GLU A 43 5.31 -0.58 21.87
C GLU A 43 3.95 -0.36 22.53
N LEU A 44 3.43 0.88 22.51
CA LEU A 44 2.12 1.23 23.07
C LEU A 44 0.96 0.37 22.53
N VAL A 45 1.10 -0.15 21.30
CA VAL A 45 0.12 -1.01 20.65
C VAL A 45 0.62 -2.45 20.45
N GLY A 46 1.72 -2.85 21.10
CA GLY A 46 2.26 -4.22 21.04
C GLY A 46 2.82 -4.65 19.68
N MET A 47 3.05 -3.71 18.75
CA MET A 47 3.60 -4.02 17.43
C MET A 47 5.10 -4.37 17.53
N LEU A 48 5.52 -5.36 16.75
CA LEU A 48 6.93 -5.70 16.63
C LEU A 48 7.71 -4.56 15.92
N PRO A 49 8.76 -3.96 16.50
CA PRO A 49 9.68 -3.07 15.78
C PRO A 49 10.67 -3.86 14.90
N PRO A 50 11.30 -3.27 13.85
CA PRO A 50 11.07 -1.96 13.22
C PRO A 50 9.85 -1.87 12.25
N PRO A 51 9.33 -0.64 11.99
CA PRO A 51 9.86 0.63 12.47
C PRO A 51 9.42 0.92 13.91
N THR A 52 10.34 1.42 14.74
CA THR A 52 10.00 2.01 16.04
C THR A 52 9.61 3.46 15.83
N LEU A 53 8.32 3.75 16.02
CA LEU A 53 7.73 5.07 15.80
C LEU A 53 7.55 5.78 17.14
N TRP A 54 8.12 6.97 17.25
CA TRP A 54 8.13 7.78 18.46
C TRP A 54 7.31 9.05 18.28
N LEU A 55 6.56 9.44 19.31
CA LEU A 55 6.13 10.83 19.49
C LEU A 55 7.32 11.63 20.02
N GLY A 56 8.25 11.95 19.12
CA GLY A 56 9.51 12.62 19.44
C GLY A 56 9.55 14.11 19.12
N GLN A 57 8.45 14.69 18.62
CA GLN A 57 8.42 16.06 18.11
C GLN A 57 7.02 16.67 18.32
N ILE A 58 6.96 17.79 19.06
CA ILE A 58 5.75 18.57 19.37
C ILE A 58 5.81 20.01 18.87
N GLY A 59 6.85 20.36 18.11
CA GLY A 59 6.94 21.59 17.34
C GLY A 59 6.20 21.52 16.00
N VAL A 60 6.36 22.56 15.20
CA VAL A 60 5.67 22.73 13.90
C VAL A 60 6.23 21.79 12.81
N ASP A 61 5.47 21.55 11.74
CA ASP A 61 5.96 20.87 10.53
C ASP A 61 6.89 21.83 9.76
N PRO A 62 8.20 21.55 9.59
CA PRO A 62 9.16 22.54 9.09
C PRO A 62 8.89 22.95 7.63
N VAL A 63 8.39 22.03 6.79
CA VAL A 63 8.14 22.31 5.38
C VAL A 63 6.90 23.19 5.25
N ALA A 64 5.80 22.80 5.91
CA ALA A 64 4.57 23.59 5.91
C ALA A 64 4.75 24.95 6.60
N PHE A 65 5.56 25.01 7.66
CA PHE A 65 5.87 26.25 8.37
C PHE A 65 6.64 27.24 7.49
N GLY A 66 7.63 26.76 6.72
CA GLY A 66 8.33 27.60 5.73
C GLY A 66 7.36 28.21 4.72
N LYS A 67 6.44 27.40 4.16
CA LYS A 67 5.41 27.87 3.23
C LYS A 67 4.38 28.81 3.86
N LEU A 68 4.04 28.60 5.13
CA LEU A 68 3.19 29.52 5.88
C LEU A 68 3.85 30.90 5.98
N ASN A 69 5.14 30.98 6.34
CA ASN A 69 5.86 32.24 6.43
C ASN A 69 6.02 32.93 5.06
N GLU A 70 6.18 32.19 3.97
CA GLU A 70 6.12 32.76 2.61
C GLU A 70 4.75 33.43 2.35
N ILE A 71 3.65 32.76 2.71
CA ILE A 71 2.30 33.30 2.57
C ILE A 71 2.10 34.54 3.43
N ARG A 72 2.54 34.52 4.70
CA ARG A 72 2.44 35.66 5.63
C ARG A 72 3.14 36.90 5.08
N ARG A 73 4.36 36.76 4.54
CA ARG A 73 5.07 37.87 3.88
C ARG A 73 4.28 38.45 2.72
N ARG A 74 3.69 37.60 1.86
CA ARG A 74 2.83 38.06 0.74
C ARG A 74 1.58 38.79 1.23
N MET A 75 1.10 38.48 2.43
CA MET A 75 -0.03 39.12 3.09
C MET A 75 0.37 40.32 3.98
N ASN A 76 1.62 40.79 3.91
CA ASN A 76 2.16 41.85 4.78
C ASN A 76 2.01 41.54 6.29
N GLN A 77 2.15 40.27 6.66
CA GLN A 77 2.16 39.80 8.04
C GLN A 77 3.59 39.44 8.45
N GLU A 78 3.92 39.69 9.72
CA GLU A 78 5.21 39.32 10.30
C GLU A 78 5.44 37.79 10.24
N PRO A 79 6.63 37.33 9.84
CA PRO A 79 6.98 35.92 9.89
C PRO A 79 6.95 35.37 11.32
N LEU A 80 6.50 34.14 11.47
CA LEU A 80 6.49 33.44 12.75
C LEU A 80 7.85 32.81 13.03
N VAL A 81 8.17 32.71 14.32
CA VAL A 81 9.34 32.00 14.82
C VAL A 81 8.97 30.54 15.11
N SER A 82 9.84 29.60 14.70
CA SER A 82 9.65 28.18 14.96
C SER A 82 9.87 27.87 16.44
N GLY A 83 9.01 27.02 17.00
CA GLY A 83 9.12 26.53 18.36
C GLY A 83 8.10 25.43 18.66
N PRO A 84 7.97 25.02 19.94
CA PRO A 84 6.92 24.13 20.39
C PRO A 84 5.54 24.73 20.10
N MET A 85 4.56 23.89 19.72
CA MET A 85 3.19 24.37 19.59
C MET A 85 2.65 24.89 20.94
N PRO A 86 1.69 25.83 20.94
CA PRO A 86 1.01 26.26 22.17
C PRO A 86 0.37 25.09 22.92
N GLN A 87 0.21 25.20 24.24
CA GLN A 87 -0.19 24.09 25.11
C GLN A 87 -1.46 23.37 24.63
N HIS A 88 -2.52 24.11 24.27
CA HIS A 88 -3.77 23.50 23.79
C HIS A 88 -3.61 22.74 22.46
N TRP A 89 -2.69 23.15 21.60
CA TRP A 89 -2.38 22.42 20.37
C TRP A 89 -1.54 21.16 20.65
N ARG A 90 -0.65 21.20 21.65
CA ARG A 90 0.07 20.00 22.12
C ARG A 90 -0.87 18.97 22.75
N ASP A 91 -1.77 19.43 23.61
CA ASP A 91 -2.82 18.59 24.21
C ASP A 91 -3.66 17.90 23.12
N LEU A 92 -4.09 18.66 22.10
CA LEU A 92 -4.83 18.08 20.97
C LEU A 92 -3.99 17.07 20.18
N TYR A 93 -2.72 17.41 19.88
CA TYR A 93 -1.82 16.52 19.15
C TYR A 93 -1.62 15.18 19.85
N GLN A 94 -1.37 15.21 21.16
CA GLN A 94 -1.23 14.03 22.01
C GLN A 94 -2.55 13.24 22.13
N ALA A 95 -3.68 13.94 22.30
CA ALA A 95 -4.99 13.31 22.37
C ALA A 95 -5.36 12.58 21.07
N VAL A 96 -5.02 13.13 19.90
CA VAL A 96 -5.25 12.46 18.61
C VAL A 96 -4.53 11.10 18.58
N PHE A 97 -3.29 11.01 19.06
CA PHE A 97 -2.60 9.72 19.16
C PHE A 97 -3.31 8.74 20.08
N VAL A 98 -3.68 9.17 21.29
CA VAL A 98 -4.36 8.31 22.26
C VAL A 98 -5.67 7.77 21.71
N HIS A 99 -6.51 8.63 21.14
CA HIS A 99 -7.78 8.20 20.55
C HIS A 99 -7.57 7.28 19.35
N HIS A 100 -6.61 7.55 18.47
CA HIS A 100 -6.40 6.69 17.30
C HIS A 100 -5.78 5.34 17.66
N LEU A 101 -4.91 5.28 18.67
CA LEU A 101 -4.17 4.07 19.01
C LEU A 101 -4.88 3.22 20.06
N LEU A 102 -5.43 3.86 21.11
CA LEU A 102 -6.03 3.14 22.24
C LEU A 102 -7.54 2.93 22.09
N VAL A 103 -8.24 3.83 21.41
CA VAL A 103 -9.70 3.72 21.19
C VAL A 103 -9.99 3.15 19.80
N GLY A 104 -9.43 3.77 18.77
CA GLY A 104 -9.60 3.36 17.37
C GLY A 104 -8.73 2.17 16.95
N LYS A 105 -7.84 1.69 17.84
CA LYS A 105 -6.94 0.54 17.62
C LYS A 105 -6.18 0.56 16.28
N THR A 106 -5.88 1.76 15.79
CA THR A 106 -5.20 1.93 14.50
C THR A 106 -3.69 1.74 14.62
N LYS A 107 -3.01 1.50 13.50
CA LYS A 107 -1.55 1.41 13.46
C LYS A 107 -0.88 2.78 13.69
N PRO A 108 0.29 2.86 14.35
CA PRO A 108 0.99 4.11 14.63
C PRO A 108 1.22 5.00 13.41
N GLN A 109 1.57 4.45 12.25
CA GLN A 109 1.70 5.20 11.00
C GLN A 109 0.41 5.92 10.59
N SER A 110 -0.75 5.28 10.78
CA SER A 110 -2.05 5.89 10.47
C SER A 110 -2.34 7.05 11.41
N ALA A 111 -2.13 6.85 12.72
CA ALA A 111 -2.29 7.90 13.71
C ALA A 111 -1.34 9.08 13.45
N MET A 112 -0.08 8.83 13.07
CA MET A 112 0.89 9.87 12.73
C MET A 112 0.43 10.72 11.53
N LEU A 113 -0.11 10.10 10.48
CA LEU A 113 -0.59 10.82 9.29
C LEU A 113 -1.71 11.80 9.64
N VAL A 114 -2.64 11.39 10.51
CA VAL A 114 -3.74 12.23 10.98
C VAL A 114 -3.23 13.31 11.94
N ALA A 115 -2.40 12.93 12.93
CA ALA A 115 -1.87 13.87 13.91
C ALA A 115 -0.99 14.97 13.29
N GLN A 116 -0.28 14.67 12.18
CA GLN A 116 0.51 15.68 11.45
C GLN A 116 -0.30 16.89 10.98
N GLY A 117 -1.61 16.74 10.73
CA GLY A 117 -2.46 17.89 10.39
C GLY A 117 -2.52 18.93 11.51
N VAL A 118 -2.44 18.51 12.78
CA VAL A 118 -2.40 19.41 13.94
C VAL A 118 -1.14 20.27 13.92
N ARG A 119 0.03 19.67 13.64
CA ARG A 119 1.33 20.38 13.52
C ARG A 119 1.39 21.38 12.36
N ARG A 120 0.53 21.20 11.35
CA ARG A 120 0.40 22.10 10.20
C ARG A 120 -0.61 23.22 10.46
N MET A 121 -1.58 22.99 11.33
CA MET A 121 -2.63 23.94 11.67
C MET A 121 -2.22 24.90 12.78
N ALA A 122 -1.61 24.37 13.86
CA ALA A 122 -1.22 25.14 15.03
C ALA A 122 -0.45 26.44 14.72
N PRO A 123 0.58 26.45 13.84
CA PRO A 123 1.28 27.70 13.54
C PRO A 123 0.42 28.75 12.82
N ALA A 124 -0.58 28.36 12.00
CA ALA A 124 -1.49 29.34 11.38
C ALA A 124 -2.52 29.89 12.38
N ALA A 125 -2.80 29.16 13.46
CA ALA A 125 -3.69 29.59 14.53
C ALA A 125 -3.00 30.52 15.55
N GLU A 126 -1.67 30.57 15.57
CA GLU A 126 -0.88 31.35 16.53
C GLU A 126 -1.31 31.04 17.98
N ASN A 127 -1.80 32.05 18.72
CA ASN A 127 -2.32 31.89 20.09
C ASN A 127 -3.80 31.46 20.15
N THR A 128 -4.46 31.34 19.01
CA THR A 128 -5.87 30.90 18.95
C THR A 128 -5.95 29.45 19.37
N PRO A 129 -6.71 29.10 20.42
CA PRO A 129 -6.84 27.71 20.85
C PRO A 129 -7.64 26.89 19.82
N PRO A 130 -7.48 25.55 19.80
CA PRO A 130 -8.12 24.70 18.80
C PRO A 130 -9.63 24.87 18.67
N TRP A 131 -10.32 25.16 19.79
CA TRP A 131 -11.78 25.33 19.76
C TRP A 131 -12.25 26.64 19.12
N ALA A 132 -11.39 27.66 19.06
CA ALA A 132 -11.72 28.98 18.53
C ALA A 132 -11.11 29.24 17.13
N VAL A 133 -10.56 28.20 16.48
CA VAL A 133 -9.90 28.34 15.17
C VAL A 133 -10.87 28.87 14.11
N THR A 134 -10.40 29.82 13.29
CA THR A 134 -11.25 30.51 12.31
C THR A 134 -11.15 29.90 10.90
N PRO A 135 -12.15 30.12 10.03
CA PRO A 135 -12.09 29.74 8.61
C PRO A 135 -10.83 30.23 7.88
N GLU A 136 -10.40 31.46 8.16
CA GLU A 136 -9.24 32.11 7.53
C GLU A 136 -7.95 31.40 7.91
N GLN A 137 -7.81 31.00 9.18
CA GLN A 137 -6.66 30.23 9.67
C GLN A 137 -6.60 28.84 9.03
N ILE A 138 -7.75 28.18 8.85
CA ILE A 138 -7.84 26.89 8.14
C ILE A 138 -7.43 27.06 6.68
N GLN A 139 -7.92 28.10 6.00
CA GLN A 139 -7.55 28.38 4.62
C GLN A 139 -6.05 28.67 4.48
N GLN A 140 -5.48 29.45 5.40
CA GLN A 140 -4.05 29.78 5.39
C GLN A 140 -3.18 28.54 5.61
N ALA A 141 -3.50 27.71 6.60
CA ALA A 141 -2.83 26.43 6.84
C ALA A 141 -2.95 25.49 5.63
N TYR A 142 -4.15 25.37 5.06
CA TYR A 142 -4.39 24.53 3.88
C TYR A 142 -3.49 24.95 2.71
N ASN A 143 -3.40 26.26 2.42
CA ASN A 143 -2.56 26.76 1.33
C ASN A 143 -1.06 26.57 1.61
N ALA A 144 -0.60 26.71 2.85
CA ALA A 144 0.78 26.38 3.21
C ALA A 144 1.10 24.90 2.90
N VAL A 145 0.20 24.00 3.28
CA VAL A 145 0.34 22.55 3.01
C VAL A 145 0.22 22.23 1.52
N LEU A 146 -0.65 22.93 0.80
CA LEU A 146 -0.84 22.77 -0.64
C LEU A 146 0.43 23.04 -1.44
N HIS A 147 1.27 23.96 -0.95
CA HIS A 147 2.57 24.32 -1.53
C HIS A 147 3.76 23.55 -0.92
N SER A 148 3.52 22.61 0.00
CA SER A 148 4.58 21.88 0.72
C SER A 148 5.09 20.63 -0.01
N GLY A 149 4.46 20.20 -1.11
CA GLY A 149 4.95 19.03 -1.85
C GLY A 149 4.29 18.83 -3.21
N ASP A 150 4.95 18.01 -4.06
CA ASP A 150 4.64 17.95 -5.49
C ASP A 150 3.41 17.09 -5.82
N SER A 151 3.03 16.16 -4.94
CA SER A 151 1.95 15.20 -5.19
C SER A 151 0.54 15.68 -4.81
N GLY A 152 0.42 16.75 -4.01
CA GLY A 152 -0.86 17.17 -3.43
C GLY A 152 -1.40 16.27 -2.31
N LYS A 153 -0.70 15.18 -1.94
CA LYS A 153 -1.13 14.24 -0.88
C LYS A 153 -1.27 14.91 0.48
N LEU A 154 -0.33 15.79 0.84
CA LEU A 154 -0.33 16.48 2.13
C LEU A 154 -1.59 17.34 2.32
N ALA A 155 -2.07 17.98 1.25
CA ALA A 155 -3.30 18.78 1.27
C ALA A 155 -4.54 17.91 1.50
N LEU A 156 -4.61 16.74 0.85
CA LEU A 156 -5.69 15.77 1.08
C LEU A 156 -5.69 15.25 2.53
N ASP A 157 -4.50 14.97 3.09
CA ASP A 157 -4.36 14.51 4.48
C ASP A 157 -4.74 15.59 5.49
N PHE A 158 -4.36 16.84 5.22
CA PHE A 158 -4.77 17.97 6.03
C PHE A 158 -6.29 18.12 6.03
N ALA A 159 -6.92 18.17 4.86
CA ALA A 159 -8.38 18.29 4.75
C ALA A 159 -9.13 17.12 5.39
N THR A 160 -8.55 15.90 5.32
CA THR A 160 -9.08 14.73 6.04
C THR A 160 -8.98 14.93 7.54
N THR A 161 -7.84 15.41 8.05
CA THR A 161 -7.64 15.70 9.46
C THR A 161 -8.65 16.73 9.99
N VAL A 162 -8.86 17.84 9.27
CA VAL A 162 -9.87 18.84 9.67
C VAL A 162 -11.25 18.19 9.80
N ARG A 163 -11.63 17.38 8.81
CA ARG A 163 -12.93 16.71 8.78
C ARG A 163 -13.10 15.67 9.88
N THR A 164 -12.09 14.83 10.11
CA THR A 164 -12.21 13.68 11.03
C THR A 164 -11.88 14.02 12.48
N ILE A 165 -11.04 15.03 12.71
CA ILE A 165 -10.63 15.46 14.05
C ILE A 165 -11.47 16.64 14.51
N LEU A 166 -11.47 17.76 13.79
CA LEU A 166 -12.19 18.95 14.26
C LEU A 166 -13.70 18.83 14.05
N ASP A 167 -14.13 18.59 12.80
CA ASP A 167 -15.56 18.62 12.46
C ASP A 167 -16.33 17.43 13.07
N ARG A 168 -15.84 16.20 12.84
CA ARG A 168 -16.53 14.98 13.32
C ARG A 168 -16.62 14.90 14.84
N GLN A 169 -15.57 15.32 15.55
CA GLN A 169 -15.55 15.30 17.03
C GLN A 169 -16.04 16.64 17.63
N LYS A 170 -16.48 17.60 16.80
CA LYS A 170 -17.01 18.90 17.23
C LYS A 170 -16.05 19.68 18.14
N LEU A 171 -14.75 19.58 17.88
CA LEU A 171 -13.71 20.18 18.75
C LEU A 171 -13.58 21.70 18.59
N ALA A 172 -14.21 22.27 17.56
CA ALA A 172 -14.26 23.70 17.29
C ALA A 172 -15.68 24.25 17.40
N ASP A 173 -15.79 25.52 17.82
CA ASP A 173 -17.05 26.25 17.96
C ASP A 173 -17.66 26.57 16.58
N ILE A 174 -16.82 26.71 15.55
CA ILE A 174 -17.26 26.88 14.17
C ILE A 174 -17.37 25.49 13.50
N PRO A 175 -18.55 25.09 13.01
CA PRO A 175 -18.73 23.80 12.38
C PRO A 175 -18.27 23.79 10.92
N ALA A 176 -17.98 22.58 10.42
CA ALA A 176 -17.69 22.30 9.01
C ALA A 176 -16.48 23.07 8.46
N LEU A 177 -15.42 23.17 9.26
CA LEU A 177 -14.18 23.85 8.91
C LEU A 177 -13.51 23.27 7.66
N ALA A 178 -13.68 21.97 7.38
CA ALA A 178 -13.10 21.34 6.20
C ALA A 178 -13.56 21.97 4.87
N ARG A 179 -14.69 22.71 4.84
CA ARG A 179 -15.15 23.45 3.66
C ARG A 179 -14.27 24.65 3.30
N PHE A 180 -13.46 25.12 4.25
CA PHE A 180 -12.53 26.23 4.06
C PHE A 180 -11.12 25.77 3.67
N CYS A 181 -10.92 24.47 3.44
CA CYS A 181 -9.74 23.94 2.75
C CYS A 181 -9.79 24.26 1.25
N ILE A 182 -9.72 25.54 0.92
CA ILE A 182 -9.85 26.08 -0.44
C ILE A 182 -8.56 26.78 -0.88
N PRO A 183 -8.14 26.64 -2.15
CA PRO A 183 -6.94 27.31 -2.64
C PRO A 183 -7.16 28.83 -2.72
N TYR A 184 -6.09 29.60 -2.52
CA TYR A 184 -6.11 31.03 -2.81
C TYR A 184 -6.36 31.31 -4.31
N PRO A 185 -6.90 32.50 -4.66
CA PRO A 185 -7.23 32.86 -6.04
C PRO A 185 -5.99 33.21 -6.90
N THR A 186 -4.95 32.39 -6.82
CA THR A 186 -3.69 32.50 -7.58
C THR A 186 -3.56 31.32 -8.54
N SER A 187 -2.93 31.52 -9.70
CA SER A 187 -2.63 30.45 -10.66
C SER A 187 -1.84 29.29 -10.02
N GLU A 188 -0.85 29.61 -9.20
CA GLU A 188 -0.02 28.64 -8.47
C GLU A 188 -0.87 27.72 -7.58
N SER A 189 -1.70 28.29 -6.69
CA SER A 189 -2.54 27.53 -5.76
C SER A 189 -3.61 26.71 -6.48
N ARG A 190 -4.18 27.22 -7.59
CA ARG A 190 -5.13 26.45 -8.42
C ARG A 190 -4.45 25.25 -9.10
N SER A 191 -3.23 25.43 -9.60
CA SER A 191 -2.43 24.34 -10.18
C SER A 191 -2.09 23.27 -9.13
N ALA A 192 -1.67 23.67 -7.93
CA ALA A 192 -1.40 22.75 -6.84
C ALA A 192 -2.66 22.00 -6.36
N GLN A 193 -3.82 22.69 -6.31
CA GLN A 193 -5.12 22.07 -6.05
C GLN A 193 -5.46 21.00 -7.10
N LEU A 194 -5.24 21.30 -8.38
CA LEU A 194 -5.49 20.36 -9.47
C LEU A 194 -4.66 19.08 -9.29
N ARG A 195 -3.40 19.18 -8.84
CA ARG A 195 -2.56 18.00 -8.53
C ARG A 195 -3.18 17.15 -7.42
N ALA A 196 -3.63 17.78 -6.33
CA ALA A 196 -4.30 17.07 -5.24
C ALA A 196 -5.60 16.40 -5.70
N GLU A 197 -6.39 17.06 -6.56
CA GLU A 197 -7.61 16.49 -7.13
C GLU A 197 -7.33 15.34 -8.09
N THR A 198 -6.30 15.43 -8.93
CA THR A 198 -5.85 14.34 -9.79
C THR A 198 -5.40 13.14 -8.97
N LEU A 199 -4.63 13.36 -7.90
CA LEU A 199 -4.26 12.29 -6.97
C LEU A 199 -5.50 11.67 -6.29
N ARG A 200 -6.45 12.49 -5.83
CA ARG A 200 -7.71 12.01 -5.26
C ARG A 200 -8.51 11.18 -6.26
N LYS A 201 -8.57 11.62 -7.53
CA LYS A 201 -9.19 10.86 -8.63
C LYS A 201 -8.49 9.53 -8.86
N ARG A 202 -7.15 9.48 -8.82
CA ARG A 202 -6.36 8.24 -8.93
C ARG A 202 -6.61 7.28 -7.76
N GLN A 203 -6.66 7.79 -6.53
CA GLN A 203 -6.98 6.99 -5.34
C GLN A 203 -8.42 6.47 -5.38
N ASN A 204 -9.35 7.31 -5.83
CA ASN A 204 -10.76 7.01 -5.99
C ASN A 204 -11.10 6.45 -7.38
N ALA A 205 -10.12 5.95 -8.14
CA ALA A 205 -10.31 5.42 -9.49
C ALA A 205 -11.18 4.14 -9.54
N HIS A 206 -11.78 3.76 -8.41
CA HIS A 206 -12.97 2.93 -8.34
C HIS A 206 -14.23 3.56 -8.99
N GLY A 207 -14.19 4.77 -9.58
CA GLY A 207 -15.40 5.32 -10.21
C GLY A 207 -15.27 6.74 -10.79
N GLY A 208 -14.19 7.04 -11.52
CA GLY A 208 -14.00 8.34 -12.19
C GLY A 208 -14.34 8.29 -13.68
N LYS A 209 -14.75 9.43 -14.27
CA LYS A 209 -15.04 9.58 -15.73
C LYS A 209 -13.87 9.16 -16.64
N GLU A 210 -12.62 9.25 -16.19
CA GLU A 210 -11.45 8.76 -16.96
C GLU A 210 -11.25 7.24 -16.87
N GLY A 211 -11.93 6.55 -15.95
CA GLY A 211 -11.99 5.09 -15.86
C GLY A 211 -13.03 4.47 -16.79
N LEU A 212 -13.63 5.26 -17.69
CA LEU A 212 -14.48 4.75 -18.76
C LEU A 212 -13.64 3.87 -19.68
N ARG A 213 -14.04 2.60 -19.82
CA ARG A 213 -13.45 1.68 -20.78
C ARG A 213 -13.61 2.30 -22.16
N ARG A 214 -12.49 2.69 -22.80
CA ARG A 214 -12.50 3.14 -24.21
C ARG A 214 -12.67 1.96 -25.16
N SER A 215 -12.34 0.75 -24.70
CA SER A 215 -12.45 -0.52 -25.42
C SER A 215 -12.61 -1.67 -24.42
N LEU A 216 -13.19 -2.78 -24.87
CA LEU A 216 -13.36 -4.03 -24.11
C LEU A 216 -12.02 -4.63 -23.66
N ALA A 217 -10.94 -4.37 -24.40
CA ALA A 217 -9.57 -4.81 -24.08
C ALA A 217 -8.88 -3.96 -22.98
N THR A 218 -9.48 -2.84 -22.56
CA THR A 218 -8.86 -1.98 -21.54
C THR A 218 -9.04 -2.58 -20.14
N ARG A 219 -7.93 -2.92 -19.47
CA ARG A 219 -7.90 -3.41 -18.08
C ARG A 219 -8.43 -2.38 -17.08
N LYS A 220 -9.25 -2.82 -16.12
CA LYS A 220 -9.82 -1.98 -15.06
C LYS A 220 -8.71 -1.46 -14.15
N SER A 221 -8.68 -0.16 -13.84
CA SER A 221 -7.71 0.42 -12.90
C SER A 221 -6.24 0.05 -13.18
N ALA A 222 -5.83 -0.07 -14.44
CA ALA A 222 -4.51 -0.55 -14.88
C ALA A 222 -3.31 0.09 -14.13
N ALA A 223 -3.43 1.34 -13.69
CA ALA A 223 -2.42 2.04 -12.89
C ALA A 223 -2.10 1.41 -11.50
N LYS A 224 -2.84 0.37 -11.07
CA LYS A 224 -2.56 -0.44 -9.88
C LYS A 224 -1.74 -1.71 -10.16
N LEU A 225 -1.65 -2.11 -11.43
CA LEU A 225 -0.76 -3.18 -11.88
C LEU A 225 0.68 -2.64 -12.00
N PRO A 226 1.70 -3.49 -11.82
CA PRO A 226 3.06 -3.08 -12.10
C PRO A 226 3.20 -2.84 -13.61
N GLU A 227 4.11 -1.93 -13.98
CA GLU A 227 4.60 -1.88 -15.35
C GLU A 227 5.25 -3.24 -15.69
N GLU A 228 4.95 -3.77 -16.87
CA GLU A 228 5.42 -5.09 -17.30
C GLU A 228 6.95 -5.20 -17.28
N ARG A 229 7.64 -4.18 -17.81
CA ARG A 229 9.11 -4.11 -17.80
C ARG A 229 9.65 -4.11 -16.36
N ALA A 230 9.05 -3.34 -15.46
CA ALA A 230 9.46 -3.30 -14.05
C ALA A 230 9.24 -4.63 -13.33
N PHE A 231 8.17 -5.36 -13.65
CA PHE A 231 7.92 -6.69 -13.08
C PHE A 231 8.97 -7.71 -13.55
N TRP A 232 9.17 -7.81 -14.87
CA TRP A 232 10.12 -8.78 -15.43
C TRP A 232 11.56 -8.48 -15.05
N GLU A 233 11.91 -7.19 -14.96
CA GLU A 233 13.25 -6.81 -14.51
C GLU A 233 13.46 -7.16 -13.03
N LEU A 234 12.46 -6.94 -12.17
CA LEU A 234 12.54 -7.39 -10.77
C LEU A 234 12.68 -8.92 -10.69
N ALA A 235 11.91 -9.66 -11.49
CA ALA A 235 12.00 -11.12 -11.56
C ALA A 235 13.40 -11.56 -12.01
N ARG A 236 13.94 -11.00 -13.09
CA ARG A 236 15.31 -11.27 -13.54
C ARG A 236 16.32 -11.01 -12.43
N ILE A 237 16.22 -9.86 -11.76
CA ILE A 237 17.12 -9.50 -10.66
C ILE A 237 17.09 -10.57 -9.57
N VAL A 238 15.91 -10.87 -9.02
CA VAL A 238 15.84 -11.74 -7.83
C VAL A 238 16.05 -13.22 -8.14
N PHE A 239 15.72 -13.68 -9.35
CA PHE A 239 15.83 -15.09 -9.73
C PHE A 239 17.14 -15.46 -10.44
N THR A 240 17.84 -14.51 -11.09
CA THR A 240 19.03 -14.82 -11.91
C THR A 240 20.31 -14.13 -11.48
N GLN A 241 20.24 -13.02 -10.73
CA GLN A 241 21.44 -12.29 -10.33
C GLN A 241 22.04 -12.84 -9.04
N THR A 242 23.38 -12.77 -8.94
CA THR A 242 24.09 -13.01 -7.68
C THR A 242 24.04 -11.75 -6.81
N PRO A 243 23.58 -11.83 -5.55
CA PRO A 243 23.49 -10.68 -4.68
C PRO A 243 24.87 -10.14 -4.30
N ARG A 244 25.07 -8.83 -4.47
CA ARG A 244 26.33 -8.12 -4.18
C ARG A 244 26.59 -7.92 -2.69
N SER A 245 25.56 -8.06 -1.85
CA SER A 245 25.67 -7.95 -0.38
C SER A 245 24.79 -8.98 0.32
N PHE A 246 25.10 -9.29 1.58
CA PHE A 246 24.27 -10.16 2.43
C PHE A 246 22.83 -9.61 2.53
N SER A 247 22.69 -8.29 2.68
CA SER A 247 21.37 -7.64 2.75
C SER A 247 20.57 -7.81 1.45
N ASP A 248 21.22 -7.83 0.29
CA ASP A 248 20.54 -8.08 -0.98
C ASP A 248 20.13 -9.54 -1.13
N ALA A 249 20.92 -10.49 -0.62
CA ALA A 249 20.53 -11.90 -0.60
C ALA A 249 19.21 -12.10 0.18
N ILE A 250 19.07 -11.43 1.33
CA ILE A 250 17.83 -11.43 2.11
C ILE A 250 16.68 -10.76 1.33
N ARG A 251 16.90 -9.58 0.73
CA ARG A 251 15.85 -8.89 -0.06
C ARG A 251 15.39 -9.72 -1.25
N PHE A 252 16.32 -10.37 -1.97
CA PHE A 252 16.00 -11.24 -3.09
C PHE A 252 15.09 -12.37 -2.62
N ALA A 253 15.45 -13.05 -1.53
CA ALA A 253 14.64 -14.12 -0.97
C ALA A 253 13.23 -13.65 -0.59
N VAL A 254 13.08 -12.49 0.06
CA VAL A 254 11.76 -11.92 0.40
C VAL A 254 10.92 -11.67 -0.85
N PHE A 255 11.49 -11.07 -1.90
CA PHE A 255 10.78 -10.83 -3.15
C PHE A 255 10.44 -12.11 -3.91
N LYS A 256 11.31 -13.14 -3.89
CA LYS A 256 10.97 -14.48 -4.43
C LYS A 256 9.73 -15.04 -3.74
N VAL A 257 9.71 -15.05 -2.40
CA VAL A 257 8.55 -15.48 -1.61
C VAL A 257 7.31 -14.66 -1.98
N GLN A 258 7.45 -13.34 -2.09
CA GLN A 258 6.34 -12.46 -2.44
C GLN A 258 5.76 -12.76 -3.83
N ILE A 259 6.61 -12.94 -4.84
CA ILE A 259 6.21 -13.23 -6.22
C ILE A 259 5.54 -14.60 -6.31
N ILE A 260 6.14 -15.63 -5.70
CA ILE A 260 5.63 -17.01 -5.73
C ILE A 260 4.31 -17.11 -4.97
N MET A 261 4.27 -16.62 -3.73
CA MET A 261 3.14 -16.84 -2.82
C MET A 261 2.03 -15.78 -2.95
N GLY A 262 2.33 -14.61 -3.50
CA GLY A 262 1.37 -13.51 -3.59
C GLY A 262 1.16 -12.72 -2.32
N PHE A 263 2.06 -12.90 -1.37
CA PHE A 263 1.97 -12.28 -0.05
C PHE A 263 1.94 -10.75 -0.14
N ARG A 264 1.26 -10.13 0.82
CA ARG A 264 1.51 -8.72 1.12
C ARG A 264 2.96 -8.62 1.56
N ILE A 265 3.61 -7.50 1.26
CA ILE A 265 5.04 -7.34 1.57
C ILE A 265 5.35 -7.54 3.06
N GLY A 266 4.42 -7.19 3.97
CA GLY A 266 4.59 -7.44 5.39
C GLY A 266 4.26 -8.86 5.85
N GLU A 267 3.47 -9.64 5.09
CA GLU A 267 3.30 -11.09 5.28
C GLU A 267 4.62 -11.81 4.92
N ALA A 268 5.22 -11.44 3.78
CA ALA A 268 6.51 -12.00 3.34
C ALA A 268 7.67 -11.62 4.29
N ALA A 269 7.75 -10.35 4.70
CA ALA A 269 8.83 -9.87 5.59
C ALA A 269 8.81 -10.53 6.99
N ARG A 270 7.65 -11.01 7.44
CA ARG A 270 7.46 -11.60 8.78
C ARG A 270 7.29 -13.11 8.75
N LEU A 271 7.75 -13.77 7.70
CA LEU A 271 7.69 -15.23 7.63
C LEU A 271 8.39 -15.86 8.86
N PRO A 272 7.76 -16.79 9.59
CA PRO A 272 8.41 -17.50 10.69
C PRO A 272 9.53 -18.40 10.16
N LEU A 273 10.54 -18.67 10.99
CA LEU A 273 11.60 -19.64 10.68
C LEU A 273 11.01 -21.05 10.53
N ASP A 274 10.05 -21.39 11.39
CA ASP A 274 9.29 -22.63 11.32
C ASP A 274 8.15 -22.52 10.28
N TRP A 275 8.52 -22.35 9.01
CA TRP A 275 7.58 -22.09 7.91
C TRP A 275 7.03 -23.36 7.25
N LYS A 276 7.78 -24.46 7.28
CA LYS A 276 7.57 -25.64 6.42
C LYS A 276 6.49 -26.56 7.00
N ARG A 277 5.44 -26.86 6.25
CA ARG A 277 4.38 -27.81 6.63
C ARG A 277 4.08 -28.75 5.48
N TRP A 278 4.15 -30.05 5.71
CA TRP A 278 3.66 -31.04 4.74
C TRP A 278 2.24 -31.45 5.09
N ARG A 279 1.37 -31.49 4.09
CA ARG A 279 0.04 -32.08 4.21
C ARG A 279 -0.03 -33.31 3.35
N GLU A 280 -0.31 -34.45 3.99
CA GLU A 280 -0.56 -35.72 3.31
C GLU A 280 -2.04 -35.85 2.97
N TYR A 281 -2.32 -36.51 1.86
CA TYR A 281 -3.67 -36.83 1.42
C TYR A 281 -3.78 -38.33 1.17
N LEU A 282 -4.82 -38.91 1.76
CA LEU A 282 -5.11 -40.32 1.67
C LEU A 282 -6.42 -40.52 0.90
N ASP A 283 -6.53 -41.63 0.21
CA ASP A 283 -7.78 -42.10 -0.37
C ASP A 283 -8.73 -42.64 0.73
N ALA A 284 -9.92 -43.08 0.33
CA ALA A 284 -10.92 -43.64 1.24
C ALA A 284 -10.44 -44.90 1.99
N ASP A 285 -9.42 -45.60 1.46
CA ASP A 285 -8.85 -46.82 2.03
C ASP A 285 -7.58 -46.53 2.86
N GLY A 286 -7.23 -45.26 3.07
CA GLY A 286 -6.07 -44.83 3.85
C GLY A 286 -4.73 -44.93 3.10
N ARG A 287 -4.73 -45.15 1.78
CA ARG A 287 -3.51 -45.19 0.94
C ARG A 287 -3.19 -43.82 0.37
N PRO A 288 -1.93 -43.54 -0.03
CA PRO A 288 -1.56 -42.26 -0.64
C PRO A 288 -2.43 -41.94 -1.88
N ALA A 289 -3.07 -40.77 -1.88
CA ALA A 289 -4.05 -40.41 -2.91
C ALA A 289 -3.48 -40.39 -4.34
N GLY A 290 -2.16 -40.22 -4.49
CA GLY A 290 -1.47 -40.28 -5.78
C GLY A 290 -1.45 -41.65 -6.44
N GLU A 291 -1.64 -42.74 -5.69
CA GLU A 291 -1.87 -44.07 -6.28
C GLU A 291 -3.15 -44.13 -7.12
N ARG A 292 -4.08 -43.18 -6.90
CA ARG A 292 -5.33 -43.02 -7.66
C ARG A 292 -5.35 -41.77 -8.55
N GLY A 293 -4.19 -41.20 -8.86
CA GLY A 293 -4.07 -40.00 -9.69
C GLY A 293 -4.35 -38.67 -8.96
N GLY A 294 -4.51 -38.69 -7.64
CA GLY A 294 -4.57 -37.47 -6.81
C GLY A 294 -3.19 -36.93 -6.42
N PHE A 295 -3.14 -35.93 -5.54
CA PHE A 295 -1.89 -35.51 -4.91
C PHE A 295 -1.70 -36.26 -3.59
N SER A 296 -0.64 -37.04 -3.41
CA SER A 296 -0.36 -37.71 -2.13
C SER A 296 0.13 -36.75 -1.03
N ARG A 297 0.78 -35.66 -1.42
CA ARG A 297 1.31 -34.66 -0.50
C ARG A 297 1.32 -33.28 -1.14
N SER A 298 1.26 -32.24 -0.32
CA SER A 298 1.50 -30.85 -0.75
C SER A 298 2.28 -30.09 0.31
N LEU A 299 3.12 -29.15 -0.15
CA LEU A 299 3.78 -28.21 0.73
C LEU A 299 2.84 -27.05 1.08
N MET A 300 2.82 -26.70 2.36
CA MET A 300 2.19 -25.49 2.88
C MET A 300 3.22 -24.63 3.60
N ILE A 301 3.06 -23.33 3.49
CA ILE A 301 3.84 -22.33 4.22
C ILE A 301 3.02 -21.81 5.39
N ARG A 302 3.59 -21.82 6.60
CA ARG A 302 3.08 -21.10 7.77
C ARG A 302 3.49 -19.64 7.65
N HIS A 303 2.55 -18.71 7.83
CA HIS A 303 2.81 -17.27 7.76
C HIS A 303 1.87 -16.49 8.69
N PHE A 304 2.19 -15.21 8.95
CA PHE A 304 1.29 -14.32 9.68
C PHE A 304 0.46 -13.48 8.70
N ALA A 305 -0.83 -13.76 8.61
CA ALA A 305 -1.76 -13.06 7.72
C ALA A 305 -2.02 -11.63 8.23
N GLU A 306 -2.13 -10.66 7.31
CA GLU A 306 -2.48 -9.28 7.67
C GLU A 306 -3.96 -8.98 7.49
N LYS A 307 -4.44 -7.99 8.25
CA LYS A 307 -5.79 -7.42 8.15
C LYS A 307 -6.86 -8.43 8.57
N GLN A 308 -6.61 -9.11 9.67
CA GLN A 308 -7.57 -9.99 10.32
C GLN A 308 -8.23 -9.24 11.47
N ASP A 309 -9.49 -9.52 11.81
CA ASP A 309 -10.17 -8.82 12.92
C ASP A 309 -9.53 -9.20 14.27
N GLU A 310 -8.96 -10.41 14.36
CA GLU A 310 -8.16 -10.85 15.50
C GLU A 310 -6.82 -10.12 15.63
N ASP A 311 -6.43 -9.28 14.65
CA ASP A 311 -5.31 -8.36 14.79
C ASP A 311 -5.57 -7.30 15.89
N GLU A 312 -6.78 -7.17 16.45
CA GLU A 312 -7.20 -6.07 17.35
C GLU A 312 -7.60 -6.51 18.78
N ARG A 313 -6.68 -7.09 19.55
CA ARG A 313 -6.90 -7.46 20.96
C ARG A 313 -7.02 -6.25 21.90
N PRO A 314 -7.58 -6.40 23.12
CA PRO A 314 -7.66 -5.31 24.10
C PRO A 314 -6.28 -4.72 24.47
N GLU A 315 -5.23 -5.54 24.41
CA GLU A 315 -3.86 -5.19 24.80
C GLU A 315 -3.00 -4.65 23.65
N GLY A 316 -3.40 -4.83 22.39
CA GLY A 316 -2.63 -4.37 21.22
C GLY A 316 -2.87 -5.19 19.95
N ILE A 317 -1.96 -5.01 18.98
CA ILE A 317 -1.97 -5.71 17.70
C ILE A 317 -1.25 -7.05 17.81
N SER A 318 -1.92 -8.14 17.44
CA SER A 318 -1.34 -9.49 17.44
C SER A 318 -1.07 -10.02 16.03
N LEU A 319 -0.19 -11.02 15.92
CA LEU A 319 0.06 -11.72 14.67
C LEU A 319 -0.89 -12.91 14.50
N TYR A 320 -1.72 -12.88 13.45
CA TYR A 320 -2.62 -13.99 13.12
C TYR A 320 -1.92 -15.05 12.26
N GLU A 321 -1.77 -16.26 12.79
CA GLU A 321 -1.17 -17.38 12.08
C GLU A 321 -2.12 -17.99 11.05
N ASN A 322 -1.61 -18.30 9.86
CA ASN A 322 -2.33 -19.10 8.87
C ASN A 322 -1.35 -19.96 8.05
N THR A 323 -1.91 -20.83 7.21
CA THR A 323 -1.15 -21.64 6.25
C THR A 323 -1.65 -21.45 4.82
N GLN A 324 -0.74 -21.47 3.86
CA GLN A 324 -1.07 -21.40 2.43
C GLN A 324 -0.36 -22.49 1.63
N HIS A 325 -1.06 -23.14 0.70
CA HIS A 325 -0.44 -24.10 -0.22
C HIS A 325 0.55 -23.43 -1.17
N VAL A 326 1.70 -24.09 -1.35
CA VAL A 326 2.72 -23.74 -2.33
C VAL A 326 2.37 -24.44 -3.65
N PRO A 327 2.36 -23.73 -4.80
CA PRO A 327 2.17 -24.39 -6.08
C PRO A 327 3.31 -25.40 -6.35
N PRO A 328 3.02 -26.63 -6.82
CA PRO A 328 4.03 -27.68 -7.00
C PRO A 328 5.26 -27.25 -7.80
N MET A 329 5.05 -26.47 -8.86
CA MET A 329 6.13 -25.95 -9.71
C MET A 329 7.12 -25.01 -9.01
N PHE A 330 6.77 -24.51 -7.82
CA PHE A 330 7.61 -23.59 -7.04
C PHE A 330 8.09 -24.20 -5.71
N GLU A 331 7.80 -25.47 -5.43
CA GLU A 331 8.19 -26.09 -4.15
C GLU A 331 9.72 -26.10 -3.98
N GLU A 332 10.45 -26.60 -4.99
CA GLU A 332 11.92 -26.72 -4.96
C GLU A 332 12.58 -25.36 -4.76
N ILE A 333 12.28 -24.38 -5.62
CA ILE A 333 12.87 -23.05 -5.55
C ILE A 333 12.56 -22.32 -4.23
N LEU A 334 11.36 -22.54 -3.66
CA LEU A 334 10.99 -21.94 -2.38
C LEU A 334 11.73 -22.61 -1.22
N ILE A 335 11.82 -23.95 -1.21
CA ILE A 335 12.58 -24.73 -0.23
C ILE A 335 14.05 -24.29 -0.26
N GLU A 336 14.69 -24.31 -1.43
CA GLU A 336 16.09 -23.91 -1.59
C GLU A 336 16.33 -22.48 -1.11
N THR A 337 15.43 -21.55 -1.47
CA THR A 337 15.54 -20.15 -1.06
C THR A 337 15.47 -19.99 0.46
N LEU A 338 14.53 -20.66 1.12
CA LEU A 338 14.30 -20.51 2.55
C LEU A 338 15.32 -21.28 3.40
N GLU A 339 15.72 -22.48 2.99
CA GLU A 339 16.79 -23.26 3.63
C GLU A 339 18.14 -22.56 3.47
N HIS A 340 18.40 -21.91 2.33
CA HIS A 340 19.57 -21.07 2.15
C HIS A 340 19.58 -19.88 3.13
N VAL A 341 18.47 -19.16 3.26
CA VAL A 341 18.35 -18.04 4.20
C VAL A 341 18.55 -18.51 5.64
N GLU A 342 17.93 -19.62 6.04
CA GLU A 342 18.14 -20.24 7.34
C GLU A 342 19.63 -20.51 7.60
N LYS A 343 20.33 -21.14 6.65
CA LYS A 343 21.76 -21.44 6.76
C LYS A 343 22.62 -20.19 6.92
N ILE A 344 22.47 -19.19 6.04
CA ILE A 344 23.36 -18.00 6.06
C ILE A 344 23.06 -17.07 7.23
N THR A 345 21.84 -17.11 7.79
CA THR A 345 21.44 -16.31 8.95
C THR A 345 21.67 -17.00 10.29
N ALA A 346 21.99 -18.31 10.31
CA ALA A 346 22.15 -19.08 11.54
C ALA A 346 23.08 -18.44 12.59
N PRO A 347 24.28 -17.89 12.25
CA PRO A 347 25.14 -17.25 13.25
C PRO A 347 24.53 -15.98 13.85
N LEU A 348 23.88 -15.15 13.02
CA LEU A 348 23.19 -13.93 13.47
C LEU A 348 22.02 -14.30 14.37
N ARG A 349 21.30 -15.37 14.02
CA ARG A 349 20.13 -15.84 14.75
C ARG A 349 20.48 -16.33 16.14
N GLU A 350 21.50 -17.17 16.24
CA GLU A 350 21.95 -17.71 17.51
C GLU A 350 22.46 -16.59 18.43
N ARG A 351 23.21 -15.62 17.90
CA ARG A 351 23.59 -14.44 18.68
C ARG A 351 22.37 -13.63 19.12
N LEU A 352 21.41 -13.39 18.24
CA LEU A 352 20.20 -12.62 18.58
C LEU A 352 19.41 -13.30 19.70
N ARG A 353 19.31 -14.64 19.67
CA ARG A 353 18.72 -15.45 20.75
C ARG A 353 19.45 -15.22 22.07
N GLN A 354 20.78 -15.34 22.09
CA GLN A 354 21.59 -15.10 23.29
C GLN A 354 21.49 -13.65 23.79
N GLN A 355 21.43 -12.66 22.90
CA GLN A 355 21.23 -11.25 23.26
C GLN A 355 19.85 -11.02 23.90
N THR A 356 18.81 -11.68 23.39
CA THR A 356 17.48 -11.67 23.98
C THR A 356 17.47 -12.32 25.38
N GLU A 357 18.11 -13.48 25.54
CA GLU A 357 18.12 -14.24 26.81
C GLU A 357 18.94 -13.57 27.91
N THR A 358 20.08 -12.96 27.55
CA THR A 358 21.03 -12.39 28.52
C THR A 358 20.89 -10.88 28.72
N GLY A 359 20.25 -10.17 27.78
CA GLY A 359 20.24 -8.70 27.74
C GLY A 359 21.61 -8.05 27.43
N ARG A 360 22.64 -8.87 27.14
CA ARG A 360 24.00 -8.43 26.78
C ARG A 360 24.11 -8.18 25.28
N ILE A 361 25.04 -7.30 24.87
CA ILE A 361 25.31 -7.07 23.43
C ILE A 361 26.31 -8.10 22.93
N PHE A 362 27.28 -8.47 23.76
CA PHE A 362 28.27 -9.51 23.49
C PHE A 362 28.12 -10.65 24.52
N PRO A 363 27.09 -11.51 24.37
CA PRO A 363 26.76 -12.55 25.34
C PRO A 363 27.85 -13.60 25.54
N GLU A 364 28.76 -13.77 24.58
CA GLU A 364 29.89 -14.70 24.69
C GLU A 364 30.99 -14.24 25.67
N TYR A 365 30.89 -13.01 26.21
CA TYR A 365 31.89 -12.44 27.12
C TYR A 365 31.30 -11.92 28.44
N THR A 366 32.07 -12.08 29.51
CA THR A 366 31.82 -11.36 30.77
C THR A 366 32.03 -9.86 30.57
N GLU A 367 31.46 -9.03 31.45
CA GLU A 367 31.56 -7.57 31.33
C GLU A 367 33.01 -7.07 31.47
N ASP A 368 33.81 -7.74 32.29
CA ASP A 368 35.20 -7.44 32.59
C ASP A 368 36.20 -8.06 31.61
N ALA A 369 35.75 -8.90 30.68
CA ALA A 369 36.61 -9.53 29.68
C ALA A 369 37.38 -8.48 28.85
N LEU A 370 38.67 -8.75 28.66
CA LEU A 370 39.56 -8.00 27.77
C LEU A 370 39.73 -8.77 26.46
N VAL A 371 39.27 -8.17 25.37
CA VAL A 371 39.26 -8.78 24.03
C VAL A 371 40.18 -7.98 23.11
N PRO A 372 40.94 -8.62 22.19
CA PRO A 372 41.76 -7.89 21.24
C PRO A 372 40.98 -6.77 20.52
N ALA A 373 41.60 -5.60 20.38
CA ALA A 373 40.98 -4.42 19.77
C ALA A 373 40.57 -4.67 18.31
N SER A 374 41.30 -5.54 17.61
CA SER A 374 40.95 -6.02 16.26
C SER A 374 39.63 -6.78 16.25
N GLU A 375 39.48 -7.74 17.16
CA GLU A 375 38.27 -8.55 17.22
C GLU A 375 37.05 -7.71 17.59
N MET A 376 37.19 -6.83 18.58
CA MET A 376 36.10 -5.94 18.98
C MET A 376 35.71 -4.98 17.85
N ASP A 377 36.66 -4.51 17.03
CA ASP A 377 36.37 -3.73 15.82
C ASP A 377 35.50 -4.54 14.84
N VAL A 378 35.83 -5.81 14.57
CA VAL A 378 34.99 -6.67 13.71
C VAL A 378 33.60 -6.85 14.30
N ARG A 379 33.48 -7.03 15.61
CA ARG A 379 32.19 -7.23 16.27
C ARG A 379 31.28 -5.99 16.21
N MET A 380 31.86 -4.79 16.19
CA MET A 380 31.14 -3.52 16.08
C MET A 380 30.85 -3.08 14.64
N THR A 381 31.78 -3.36 13.72
CA THR A 381 31.73 -2.85 12.34
C THR A 381 31.29 -3.89 11.32
N GLY A 382 31.50 -5.17 11.63
CA GLY A 382 31.30 -6.29 10.74
C GLY A 382 32.44 -6.50 9.76
N ASN A 383 33.51 -5.69 9.80
CA ASN A 383 34.57 -5.76 8.81
C ASN A 383 35.42 -7.03 8.97
N ALA A 384 35.21 -8.02 8.11
CA ALA A 384 35.96 -9.27 8.17
C ALA A 384 37.46 -9.10 7.90
N ILE A 385 37.90 -7.96 7.32
CA ILE A 385 39.30 -7.74 6.90
C ILE A 385 39.92 -6.54 7.60
N PHE A 386 40.76 -6.81 8.59
CA PHE A 386 41.39 -5.81 9.45
C PHE A 386 42.93 -5.86 9.42
N THR A 387 43.51 -6.60 8.47
CA THR A 387 44.96 -6.65 8.18
C THR A 387 45.26 -6.38 6.70
N HIS A 388 46.53 -6.23 6.33
CA HIS A 388 46.98 -6.17 4.92
C HIS A 388 47.02 -7.57 4.26
N VAL A 389 45.90 -8.29 4.30
CA VAL A 389 45.75 -9.58 3.61
C VAL A 389 45.17 -9.37 2.21
N ASP A 390 45.79 -10.02 1.23
CA ASP A 390 45.21 -10.20 -0.10
C ASP A 390 44.42 -11.50 -0.10
N LEU A 391 43.10 -11.41 -0.22
CA LEU A 391 42.24 -12.58 -0.24
C LEU A 391 42.21 -13.20 -1.66
N PRO A 392 42.30 -14.54 -1.78
CA PRO A 392 42.14 -15.21 -3.06
C PRO A 392 40.80 -14.84 -3.72
N LEU A 393 40.83 -14.47 -5.01
CA LEU A 393 39.63 -14.06 -5.74
C LEU A 393 38.57 -15.17 -5.77
N ASP A 394 39.00 -16.43 -5.83
CA ASP A 394 38.07 -17.57 -5.82
C ASP A 394 37.39 -17.74 -4.47
N LEU A 395 38.10 -17.53 -3.35
CA LEU A 395 37.49 -17.53 -2.01
C LEU A 395 36.42 -16.43 -1.91
N LEU A 396 36.73 -15.22 -2.41
CA LEU A 396 35.77 -14.11 -2.44
C LEU A 396 34.54 -14.41 -3.29
N ARG A 397 34.74 -14.98 -4.49
CA ARG A 397 33.65 -15.35 -5.40
C ARG A 397 32.77 -16.42 -4.80
N THR A 398 33.36 -17.47 -4.21
CA THR A 398 32.62 -18.56 -3.58
C THR A 398 31.84 -18.08 -2.35
N TYR A 399 32.45 -17.24 -1.51
CA TYR A 399 31.74 -16.61 -0.40
C TYR A 399 30.60 -15.72 -0.90
N ARG A 400 30.82 -14.84 -1.89
CA ARG A 400 29.77 -13.97 -2.42
C ARG A 400 28.64 -14.72 -3.14
N GLY A 401 28.91 -15.91 -3.68
CA GLY A 401 27.91 -16.77 -4.31
C GLY A 401 27.06 -17.55 -3.31
N SER A 402 27.60 -17.88 -2.14
CA SER A 402 26.95 -18.78 -1.16
C SER A 402 26.60 -18.13 0.18
N TYR A 403 27.25 -17.03 0.53
CA TYR A 403 27.27 -16.42 1.86
C TYR A 403 27.46 -17.44 3.00
N ASP A 404 28.15 -18.55 2.72
CA ASP A 404 28.36 -19.61 3.69
C ASP A 404 29.29 -19.11 4.81
N PRO A 405 28.84 -19.13 6.08
CA PRO A 405 29.64 -18.65 7.20
C PRO A 405 30.97 -19.38 7.41
N SER A 406 31.13 -20.60 6.89
CA SER A 406 32.38 -21.36 7.01
C SER A 406 33.58 -20.65 6.36
N PHE A 407 33.40 -19.97 5.23
CA PHE A 407 34.47 -19.22 4.57
C PHE A 407 34.97 -18.01 5.38
N LEU A 408 34.16 -17.48 6.31
CA LEU A 408 34.58 -16.40 7.21
C LEU A 408 35.63 -16.89 8.21
N ALA A 409 35.61 -18.17 8.59
CA ALA A 409 36.67 -18.75 9.41
C ALA A 409 38.01 -18.78 8.65
N ASP A 410 38.00 -19.16 7.38
CA ASP A 410 39.21 -19.16 6.54
C ASP A 410 39.80 -17.75 6.38
N ILE A 411 38.93 -16.76 6.11
CA ILE A 411 39.32 -15.34 6.02
C ILE A 411 39.96 -14.86 7.33
N ARG A 412 39.44 -15.28 8.49
CA ARG A 412 40.05 -14.94 9.79
C ARG A 412 41.40 -15.62 9.99
N ASN A 413 41.50 -16.91 9.68
CA ASN A 413 42.74 -17.67 9.82
C ASN A 413 43.89 -17.07 8.99
N MET A 414 43.60 -16.60 7.78
CA MET A 414 44.61 -15.95 6.91
C MET A 414 45.18 -14.65 7.50
N GLN A 415 44.51 -14.03 8.47
CA GLN A 415 44.90 -12.76 9.07
C GLN A 415 45.72 -12.90 10.35
N ILE A 416 45.79 -14.11 10.92
CA ILE A 416 46.54 -14.38 12.15
C ILE A 416 48.03 -14.02 11.95
N GLY A 417 48.61 -13.32 12.92
CA GLY A 417 50.02 -12.92 12.91
C GLY A 417 50.37 -11.76 11.95
N ARG A 418 49.40 -11.23 11.19
CA ARG A 418 49.66 -10.11 10.27
C ARG A 418 49.57 -8.75 10.97
N ARG A 419 50.16 -7.74 10.32
CA ARG A 419 50.06 -6.34 10.76
C ARG A 419 48.62 -5.83 10.59
N GLN A 420 48.09 -5.27 11.69
CA GLN A 420 46.76 -4.70 11.73
C GLN A 420 46.67 -3.39 10.93
N ARG A 421 45.53 -3.14 10.29
CA ARG A 421 45.23 -1.91 9.54
C ARG A 421 43.91 -1.30 9.97
N GLY A 422 43.77 0.02 9.85
CA GLY A 422 42.50 0.73 10.09
C GLY A 422 42.10 0.88 11.56
N LEU A 423 42.60 0.04 12.48
CA LEU A 423 42.24 0.06 13.91
C LEU A 423 42.53 1.41 14.57
N SER A 424 43.68 2.02 14.28
CA SER A 424 44.02 3.35 14.80
C SER A 424 42.94 4.37 14.41
N ALA A 425 42.54 4.40 13.14
CA ALA A 425 41.55 5.36 12.64
C ALA A 425 40.15 5.12 13.24
N PHE A 426 39.80 3.87 13.54
CA PHE A 426 38.53 3.54 14.19
C PHE A 426 38.49 3.91 15.67
N TRP A 427 39.48 3.44 16.44
CA TRP A 427 39.49 3.59 17.91
C TRP A 427 39.86 4.99 18.38
N THR A 428 40.65 5.73 17.60
CA THR A 428 41.00 7.13 17.92
C THR A 428 39.98 8.15 17.38
N ASN A 429 38.96 7.68 16.65
CA ASN A 429 37.88 8.54 16.19
C ASN A 429 37.19 9.19 17.39
N PRO A 430 36.84 10.49 17.33
CA PRO A 430 36.17 11.20 18.43
C PRO A 430 34.95 10.46 18.97
N ALA A 431 34.23 9.73 18.12
CA ALA A 431 33.02 9.02 18.50
C ALA A 431 33.27 7.65 19.16
N GLN A 432 34.52 7.24 19.36
CA GLN A 432 34.96 6.03 20.07
C GLN A 432 35.96 6.35 21.18
N ARG A 433 36.43 7.61 21.26
CA ARG A 433 37.52 8.06 22.14
C ARG A 433 37.26 7.82 23.64
N GLU A 434 36.00 7.70 24.03
CA GLU A 434 35.58 7.41 25.40
C GLU A 434 35.85 5.96 25.82
N ILE A 435 36.13 5.06 24.88
CA ILE A 435 36.42 3.65 25.14
C ILE A 435 37.92 3.50 25.43
N PRO A 436 38.33 3.15 26.67
CA PRO A 436 39.75 3.06 27.01
C PRO A 436 40.42 1.83 26.38
N VAL A 437 41.58 2.05 25.75
CA VAL A 437 42.43 0.99 25.19
C VAL A 437 43.41 0.51 26.26
N ARG A 438 43.62 -0.80 26.35
CA ARG A 438 44.39 -1.44 27.42
C ARG A 438 45.38 -2.48 26.88
N THR A 439 46.33 -2.88 27.73
CA THR A 439 47.12 -4.11 27.54
C THR A 439 46.26 -5.35 27.84
N ALA A 440 46.78 -6.54 27.51
CA ALA A 440 46.18 -7.82 27.91
C ALA A 440 46.03 -7.98 29.44
N SER A 441 46.85 -7.27 30.24
CA SER A 441 46.76 -7.24 31.70
C SER A 441 45.83 -6.15 32.25
N GLY A 442 45.18 -5.36 31.39
CA GLY A 442 44.20 -4.34 31.78
C GLY A 442 44.77 -2.96 32.09
N LEU A 443 46.07 -2.74 31.88
CA LEU A 443 46.69 -1.42 32.06
C LEU A 443 46.32 -0.50 30.89
N PRO A 444 45.91 0.76 31.13
CA PRO A 444 45.64 1.72 30.05
C PRO A 444 46.86 1.92 29.14
N LEU A 445 46.61 2.03 27.84
CA LEU A 445 47.62 2.38 26.84
C LEU A 445 47.42 3.83 26.37
N ASP A 446 48.40 4.69 26.68
CA ASP A 446 48.41 6.10 26.27
C ASP A 446 49.43 6.36 25.14
N GLY A 447 49.16 7.35 24.29
CA GLY A 447 50.08 7.79 23.23
C GLY A 447 50.07 6.90 21.98
N LYS A 448 51.25 6.50 21.49
CA LYS A 448 51.38 5.69 20.26
C LYS A 448 51.09 4.21 20.58
N ILE A 449 49.86 3.78 20.29
CA ILE A 449 49.37 2.43 20.59
C ILE A 449 49.91 1.41 19.57
N ASP A 450 50.45 0.30 20.06
CA ASP A 450 50.64 -0.91 19.26
C ASP A 450 49.35 -1.74 19.25
N TRP A 451 48.67 -1.73 18.11
CA TRP A 451 47.37 -2.38 17.92
C TRP A 451 47.44 -3.91 17.89
N GLN A 452 48.64 -4.52 17.85
CA GLN A 452 48.78 -5.98 17.96
C GLN A 452 48.58 -6.48 19.39
N VAL A 453 48.85 -5.64 20.40
CA VAL A 453 48.73 -5.99 21.83
C VAL A 453 47.59 -5.24 22.52
N ALA A 454 46.89 -4.37 21.80
CA ALA A 454 45.77 -3.58 22.30
C ALA A 454 44.54 -4.44 22.56
N HIS A 455 43.93 -4.27 23.74
CA HIS A 455 42.73 -4.92 24.19
C HIS A 455 41.68 -3.90 24.63
N ILE A 456 40.42 -4.29 24.52
CA ILE A 456 39.25 -3.47 24.86
C ILE A 456 38.40 -4.26 25.87
N ARG A 457 37.96 -3.57 26.92
CA ARG A 457 37.03 -4.15 27.91
C ARG A 457 35.62 -4.18 27.33
N VAL A 458 34.96 -5.32 27.38
CA VAL A 458 33.63 -5.53 26.79
C VAL A 458 32.59 -4.57 27.38
N GLY A 459 32.54 -4.41 28.71
CA GLY A 459 31.59 -3.53 29.38
C GLY A 459 31.68 -2.05 28.99
N ASP A 460 32.87 -1.57 28.58
CA ASP A 460 33.03 -0.20 28.10
C ASP A 460 32.35 0.00 26.75
N VAL A 461 32.50 -1.00 25.87
CA VAL A 461 31.88 -0.99 24.54
C VAL A 461 30.36 -1.11 24.67
N GLU A 462 29.86 -2.00 25.52
CA GLU A 462 28.41 -2.15 25.69
C GLU A 462 27.77 -0.87 26.24
N ARG A 463 28.40 -0.25 27.24
CA ARG A 463 27.97 1.05 27.80
C ARG A 463 27.97 2.13 26.74
N HIS A 464 29.07 2.26 25.99
CA HIS A 464 29.16 3.20 24.88
C HIS A 464 28.06 2.97 23.82
N ILE A 465 27.73 1.71 23.50
CA ILE A 465 26.66 1.42 22.53
C ILE A 465 25.30 1.85 23.07
N ARG A 466 24.99 1.54 24.33
CA ARG A 466 23.71 1.92 24.97
C ARG A 466 23.56 3.43 25.09
N ASP A 467 24.62 4.14 25.45
CA ASP A 467 24.55 5.59 25.72
C ASP A 467 24.59 6.42 24.43
N SER A 468 25.50 6.06 23.52
CA SER A 468 25.89 6.92 22.39
C SER A 468 25.56 6.33 21.01
N ARG A 469 25.25 5.03 20.91
CA ARG A 469 25.02 4.33 19.62
C ARG A 469 23.78 3.44 19.62
N THR A 470 22.66 3.90 20.18
CA THR A 470 21.42 3.10 20.28
C THR A 470 20.93 2.48 18.95
N THR A 471 21.32 3.03 17.79
CA THR A 471 21.01 2.46 16.46
C THR A 471 21.78 1.19 16.11
N LYS A 472 22.73 0.77 16.96
CA LYS A 472 23.52 -0.47 16.86
C LYS A 472 23.01 -1.56 17.83
N LEU A 473 21.93 -1.29 18.56
CA LEU A 473 21.26 -2.31 19.36
C LEU A 473 20.48 -3.26 18.46
N SER A 474 20.44 -4.53 18.85
CA SER A 474 19.68 -5.55 18.16
C SER A 474 18.19 -5.47 18.45
N ASP A 475 17.37 -5.98 17.53
CA ASP A 475 15.93 -6.11 17.70
C ASP A 475 15.63 -7.33 18.60
N THR A 476 15.53 -7.13 19.93
CA THR A 476 15.32 -8.23 20.89
C THR A 476 13.90 -8.34 21.44
N SER A 477 13.06 -7.31 21.25
CA SER A 477 11.71 -7.23 21.81
C SER A 477 10.75 -8.20 21.11
N PRO A 478 9.97 -9.01 21.87
CA PRO A 478 8.96 -9.89 21.29
C PRO A 478 7.70 -9.14 20.87
N THR A 479 6.82 -9.85 20.17
CA THR A 479 5.41 -9.49 19.94
C THR A 479 4.53 -10.68 20.28
N THR A 480 3.20 -10.48 20.29
CA THR A 480 2.24 -11.52 20.67
C THR A 480 1.53 -12.06 19.43
N THR A 481 1.38 -13.38 19.33
CA THR A 481 0.55 -14.03 18.31
C THR A 481 -0.91 -14.11 18.75
N ALA A 482 -1.83 -14.50 17.87
CA ALA A 482 -3.27 -14.59 18.15
C ALA A 482 -3.66 -15.61 19.23
N ASP A 483 -2.80 -16.58 19.55
CA ASP A 483 -3.03 -17.53 20.66
C ASP A 483 -2.48 -17.03 22.01
N GLY A 484 -1.72 -15.93 22.01
CA GLY A 484 -1.11 -15.34 23.21
C GLY A 484 0.36 -15.72 23.43
N THR A 485 0.93 -16.57 22.57
CA THR A 485 2.36 -16.90 22.60
C THR A 485 3.21 -15.70 22.20
N LEU A 486 4.40 -15.61 22.80
CA LEU A 486 5.40 -14.61 22.44
C LEU A 486 6.19 -15.11 21.22
N LEU A 487 6.35 -14.22 20.24
CA LEU A 487 7.21 -14.43 19.09
C LEU A 487 8.38 -13.45 19.16
N TYR A 488 9.59 -13.98 19.19
CA TYR A 488 10.83 -13.21 19.22
C TYR A 488 11.40 -12.98 17.82
N PRO A 489 12.15 -11.89 17.58
CA PRO A 489 12.76 -11.60 16.29
C PRO A 489 13.68 -12.71 15.75
N HIS A 490 14.37 -13.45 16.62
CA HIS A 490 15.22 -14.58 16.21
C HIS A 490 14.41 -15.79 15.70
N GLU A 491 13.09 -15.82 15.87
CA GLU A 491 12.19 -16.85 15.34
C GLU A 491 11.63 -16.49 13.95
N LEU A 492 12.01 -15.33 13.39
CA LEU A 492 11.63 -14.90 12.04
C LEU A 492 12.67 -15.34 11.00
N MET A 493 12.22 -15.76 9.82
CA MET A 493 13.08 -16.17 8.72
C MET A 493 14.08 -15.07 8.32
N PHE A 494 13.59 -13.85 8.10
CA PHE A 494 14.37 -12.77 7.50
C PHE A 494 14.95 -11.80 8.54
N ILE A 495 16.08 -12.20 9.13
CA ILE A 495 16.93 -11.32 9.94
C ILE A 495 18.09 -10.76 9.11
N MET A 496 18.60 -9.60 9.52
CA MET A 496 19.67 -8.92 8.80
C MET A 496 20.57 -8.08 9.72
N PRO A 497 21.82 -7.84 9.32
CA PRO A 497 22.73 -6.95 10.05
C PRO A 497 22.22 -5.50 10.01
N VAL A 498 22.07 -4.86 11.17
CA VAL A 498 21.62 -3.47 11.30
C VAL A 498 22.80 -2.53 11.17
N ARG A 499 22.67 -1.45 10.39
CA ARG A 499 23.72 -0.43 10.20
C ARG A 499 25.06 -1.02 9.71
N ASN A 500 24.99 -2.05 8.87
CA ASN A 500 26.15 -2.55 8.17
C ASN A 500 26.55 -1.59 7.02
N VAL A 501 27.63 -0.86 7.21
CA VAL A 501 28.21 0.03 6.18
C VAL A 501 29.32 -0.63 5.36
N ILE A 502 29.81 -1.82 5.77
CA ILE A 502 31.00 -2.44 5.13
C ILE A 502 30.70 -2.90 3.71
N GLU A 503 29.57 -3.56 3.49
CA GLU A 503 29.22 -4.09 2.17
C GLU A 503 28.74 -2.99 1.21
N GLY A 504 28.11 -1.93 1.74
CA GLY A 504 27.55 -0.84 0.93
C GLY A 504 28.59 0.17 0.46
N ARG A 505 29.26 0.88 1.39
CA ARG A 505 30.18 1.98 1.04
C ARG A 505 31.56 1.50 0.64
N ASN A 506 32.01 0.38 1.23
CA ASN A 506 33.40 -0.04 1.14
C ASN A 506 33.57 -1.32 0.29
N ASN A 507 32.47 -1.89 -0.21
CA ASN A 507 32.44 -3.18 -0.92
C ASN A 507 33.17 -4.31 -0.16
N GLY A 508 33.27 -4.18 1.17
CA GLY A 508 33.99 -5.10 2.04
C GLY A 508 33.13 -6.28 2.46
N ILE A 509 33.72 -7.22 3.19
CA ILE A 509 33.07 -8.45 3.62
C ILE A 509 32.50 -8.26 5.02
N LEU A 510 31.20 -8.55 5.16
CA LEU A 510 30.57 -8.64 6.47
C LEU A 510 30.89 -10.00 7.09
N ASP A 511 31.45 -10.00 8.30
CA ASP A 511 31.56 -11.19 9.14
C ASP A 511 30.27 -11.41 9.95
N THR A 512 29.37 -12.25 9.43
CA THR A 512 28.10 -12.57 10.09
C THR A 512 28.27 -13.41 11.35
N THR A 513 29.44 -14.03 11.56
CA THR A 513 29.72 -14.82 12.77
C THR A 513 30.14 -13.93 13.94
N MET A 514 30.66 -12.72 13.70
CA MET A 514 31.15 -11.81 14.74
C MET A 514 30.32 -10.54 14.89
N TYR A 515 29.53 -10.14 13.89
CA TYR A 515 28.74 -8.91 13.95
C TYR A 515 27.64 -8.92 15.02
N SER A 516 27.59 -7.87 15.85
CA SER A 516 26.71 -7.82 17.02
C SER A 516 25.34 -7.18 16.80
N ALA A 517 25.20 -6.27 15.82
CA ALA A 517 23.96 -5.51 15.63
C ALA A 517 23.02 -6.23 14.67
N ILE A 518 22.04 -6.95 15.19
CA ILE A 518 21.14 -7.81 14.40
C ILE A 518 19.71 -7.31 14.51
N GLY A 519 19.04 -7.18 13.38
CA GLY A 519 17.64 -6.80 13.34
C GLY A 519 16.90 -7.62 12.31
N ARG A 520 15.72 -7.15 11.94
CA ARG A 520 14.90 -7.78 10.91
C ARG A 520 14.63 -6.84 9.75
N ILE A 521 14.30 -7.43 8.61
CA ILE A 521 13.80 -6.65 7.48
C ILE A 521 12.42 -6.07 7.82
N ASP A 522 12.15 -4.87 7.31
CA ASP A 522 10.85 -4.23 7.47
C ASP A 522 10.26 -3.75 6.14
N ARG A 523 8.95 -3.48 6.17
CA ARG A 523 8.18 -3.07 4.99
C ARG A 523 8.74 -1.80 4.34
N GLY A 524 9.25 -0.86 5.13
CA GLY A 524 9.86 0.38 4.67
C GLY A 524 11.13 0.12 3.86
N ASP A 525 12.03 -0.74 4.35
CA ASP A 525 13.24 -1.14 3.63
C ASP A 525 12.91 -1.76 2.26
N LEU A 526 11.98 -2.72 2.24
CA LEU A 526 11.54 -3.39 1.01
C LEU A 526 10.84 -2.44 0.02
N ILE A 527 10.03 -1.50 0.51
CA ILE A 527 9.44 -0.48 -0.36
C ILE A 527 10.53 0.44 -0.90
N GLY A 528 11.49 0.86 -0.06
CA GLY A 528 12.63 1.68 -0.46
C GLY A 528 13.42 1.02 -1.59
N SER A 529 13.70 -0.29 -1.46
CA SER A 529 14.53 -1.04 -2.39
C SER A 529 13.94 -1.19 -3.80
N THR A 530 12.65 -0.92 -4.04
CA THR A 530 12.06 -0.96 -5.38
C THR A 530 11.43 0.36 -5.83
N SER A 531 11.15 1.28 -4.89
CA SER A 531 10.51 2.57 -5.20
C SER A 531 11.43 3.79 -5.11
N GLY A 532 12.67 3.62 -4.64
CA GLY A 532 13.68 4.69 -4.58
C GLY A 532 13.49 5.68 -3.44
N LYS A 533 12.58 5.39 -2.51
CA LYS A 533 12.34 6.22 -1.33
C LYS A 533 13.41 5.96 -0.28
N GLY A 534 14.43 6.81 -0.24
CA GLY A 534 15.40 6.87 0.87
C GLY A 534 16.59 5.92 0.77
N CYS A 535 16.70 5.13 -0.31
CA CYS A 535 17.87 4.31 -0.60
C CYS A 535 17.98 4.01 -2.11
N GLU A 536 19.17 3.59 -2.55
CA GLU A 536 19.38 2.99 -3.87
C GLU A 536 18.47 1.75 -4.02
N THR A 537 17.84 1.64 -5.18
CA THR A 537 16.95 0.52 -5.54
C THR A 537 17.71 -0.67 -6.10
N LEU A 538 17.07 -1.83 -6.08
CA LEU A 538 17.54 -3.02 -6.78
C LEU A 538 17.64 -2.76 -8.30
N PHE A 539 16.75 -1.96 -8.86
CA PHE A 539 16.80 -1.56 -10.26
C PHE A 539 18.07 -0.76 -10.57
N GLU A 540 18.36 0.28 -9.79
CA GLU A 540 19.59 1.08 -9.96
C GLU A 540 20.85 0.22 -9.82
N ARG A 541 20.85 -0.72 -8.86
CA ARG A 541 22.02 -1.54 -8.56
C ARG A 541 22.25 -2.66 -9.59
N TYR A 542 21.20 -3.30 -10.08
CA TYR A 542 21.26 -4.52 -10.89
C TYR A 542 20.73 -4.37 -12.32
N GLY A 543 20.17 -3.21 -12.67
CA GLY A 543 19.59 -2.93 -13.99
C GLY A 543 20.62 -3.05 -15.12
N MET A 544 20.22 -3.74 -16.21
CA MET A 544 21.09 -3.98 -17.37
C MET A 544 21.29 -2.72 -18.21
N THR A 545 20.20 -1.98 -18.44
CA THR A 545 20.19 -0.73 -19.21
C THR A 545 19.90 0.48 -18.32
N GLU A 546 20.12 1.69 -18.83
CA GLU A 546 19.81 2.91 -18.08
C GLU A 546 18.31 3.06 -17.85
N GLU A 547 17.51 2.62 -18.83
CA GLU A 547 16.06 2.54 -18.70
C GLU A 547 15.65 1.59 -17.58
N ASP A 548 16.31 0.43 -17.45
CA ASP A 548 16.02 -0.53 -16.38
C ASP A 548 16.36 0.03 -14.99
N ARG A 549 17.44 0.80 -14.89
CA ARG A 549 17.84 1.46 -13.64
C ARG A 549 16.89 2.57 -13.21
N ALA A 550 16.20 3.20 -14.17
CA ALA A 550 15.19 4.20 -13.91
C ALA A 550 13.84 3.60 -13.43
N LEU A 551 13.64 2.28 -13.54
CA LEU A 551 12.38 1.63 -13.17
C LEU A 551 12.08 1.76 -11.68
N ARG A 552 10.79 1.82 -11.37
CA ARG A 552 10.26 1.88 -10.00
C ARG A 552 9.03 1.01 -9.88
N LEU A 553 8.91 0.29 -8.76
CA LEU A 553 7.79 -0.60 -8.50
C LEU A 553 7.35 -0.51 -7.04
N THR A 554 6.04 -0.41 -6.82
CA THR A 554 5.48 -0.54 -5.45
C THR A 554 5.21 -2.02 -5.19
N PRO A 555 5.79 -2.66 -4.15
CA PRO A 555 5.64 -4.10 -3.92
C PRO A 555 4.19 -4.59 -3.80
N HIS A 556 3.25 -3.71 -3.43
CA HIS A 556 1.83 -4.05 -3.38
C HIS A 556 1.21 -4.36 -4.75
N ALA A 557 1.79 -3.85 -5.85
CA ALA A 557 1.32 -4.09 -7.20
C ALA A 557 1.46 -5.56 -7.62
N LEU A 558 2.47 -6.28 -7.08
CA LEU A 558 2.69 -7.70 -7.37
C LEU A 558 1.48 -8.57 -6.93
N ARG A 559 0.88 -8.23 -5.79
CA ARG A 559 -0.34 -8.90 -5.33
C ARG A 559 -1.55 -8.60 -6.23
N HIS A 560 -1.66 -7.36 -6.72
CA HIS A 560 -2.69 -7.02 -7.70
C HIS A 560 -2.52 -7.81 -9.00
N LEU A 561 -1.29 -7.92 -9.50
CA LEU A 561 -0.97 -8.72 -10.68
C LEU A 561 -1.39 -10.18 -10.49
N GLN A 562 -0.86 -10.86 -9.48
CA GLN A 562 -1.15 -12.29 -9.31
C GLN A 562 -2.64 -12.57 -9.09
N ASN A 563 -3.33 -11.73 -8.32
CA ASN A 563 -4.77 -11.86 -8.14
C ASN A 563 -5.53 -11.69 -9.46
N THR A 564 -5.15 -10.71 -10.28
CA THR A 564 -5.75 -10.47 -11.61
C THR A 564 -5.49 -11.65 -12.54
N GLU A 565 -4.28 -12.20 -12.55
CA GLU A 565 -3.94 -13.34 -13.41
C GLU A 565 -4.65 -14.63 -12.98
N LEU A 566 -4.88 -14.86 -11.68
CA LEU A 566 -5.69 -15.99 -11.21
C LEU A 566 -7.15 -15.87 -11.68
N PHE A 567 -7.73 -14.67 -11.61
CA PHE A 567 -9.05 -14.42 -12.19
C PHE A 567 -9.05 -14.59 -13.73
N ARG A 568 -7.94 -14.24 -14.41
CA ARG A 568 -7.82 -14.36 -15.88
C ARG A 568 -7.72 -15.81 -16.34
N LEU A 569 -7.30 -16.71 -15.45
CA LEU A 569 -7.19 -18.15 -15.72
C LEU A 569 -8.43 -18.92 -15.22
N GLY A 570 -9.54 -18.24 -14.94
CA GLY A 570 -10.79 -18.88 -14.49
C GLY A 570 -10.72 -19.53 -13.10
N VAL A 571 -9.73 -19.21 -12.26
CA VAL A 571 -9.63 -19.80 -10.92
C VAL A 571 -10.80 -19.33 -10.05
N ALA A 572 -11.52 -20.28 -9.43
CA ALA A 572 -12.71 -19.98 -8.65
C ALA A 572 -12.47 -18.92 -7.55
N ASP A 573 -13.41 -17.97 -7.44
CA ASP A 573 -13.39 -16.85 -6.49
C ASP A 573 -13.12 -17.26 -5.04
N THR A 574 -13.71 -18.38 -4.61
CA THR A 574 -13.54 -18.92 -3.26
C THR A 574 -12.11 -19.38 -3.01
N ILE A 575 -11.46 -19.96 -4.02
CA ILE A 575 -10.06 -20.39 -3.97
C ILE A 575 -9.13 -19.17 -3.93
N ILE A 576 -9.37 -18.15 -4.77
CA ILE A 576 -8.60 -16.89 -4.75
C ILE A 576 -8.75 -16.19 -3.39
N THR A 577 -9.98 -16.10 -2.88
CA THR A 577 -10.31 -15.48 -1.60
C THR A 577 -9.58 -16.19 -0.45
N LYS A 578 -9.63 -17.52 -0.41
CA LYS A 578 -8.92 -18.34 0.58
C LYS A 578 -7.40 -18.20 0.47
N LYS A 579 -6.84 -18.26 -0.75
CA LYS A 579 -5.40 -18.10 -1.02
C LYS A 579 -4.87 -16.79 -0.43
N PHE A 580 -5.65 -15.71 -0.52
CA PHE A 580 -5.22 -14.38 -0.09
C PHE A 580 -5.69 -13.98 1.32
N ASN A 581 -6.11 -14.92 2.16
CA ASN A 581 -6.55 -14.68 3.54
C ASN A 581 -7.67 -13.63 3.63
N ARG A 582 -8.60 -13.65 2.67
CA ARG A 582 -9.74 -12.74 2.63
C ARG A 582 -10.97 -13.45 3.17
N ARG A 583 -11.89 -12.66 3.75
CA ARG A 583 -13.11 -13.17 4.38
C ARG A 583 -14.30 -13.20 3.42
N SER A 584 -14.24 -12.40 2.37
CA SER A 584 -15.33 -12.32 1.39
C SER A 584 -14.81 -12.21 -0.03
N VAL A 585 -15.60 -12.75 -0.97
CA VAL A 585 -15.32 -12.70 -2.41
C VAL A 585 -15.28 -11.24 -2.90
N GLN A 586 -16.11 -10.35 -2.36
CA GLN A 586 -16.10 -8.92 -2.72
C GLN A 586 -14.74 -8.26 -2.47
N GLN A 587 -14.02 -8.67 -1.41
CA GLN A 587 -12.67 -8.16 -1.15
C GLN A 587 -11.66 -8.61 -2.23
N SER A 588 -11.89 -9.75 -2.90
CA SER A 588 -11.05 -10.24 -4.00
C SER A 588 -11.24 -9.44 -5.28
N HIS A 589 -12.48 -9.04 -5.59
CA HIS A 589 -12.83 -8.23 -6.76
C HIS A 589 -12.24 -6.81 -6.76
N VAL A 590 -11.86 -6.27 -5.58
CA VAL A 590 -11.09 -5.01 -5.46
C VAL A 590 -9.70 -5.11 -6.10
N TYR A 591 -9.18 -6.33 -6.21
CA TYR A 591 -7.90 -6.66 -6.80
C TYR A 591 -8.02 -7.26 -8.22
N ASP A 592 -9.24 -7.47 -8.73
CA ASP A 592 -9.46 -7.90 -10.12
C ASP A 592 -9.41 -6.67 -11.05
N HIS A 593 -8.40 -6.67 -11.91
CA HIS A 593 -8.15 -5.62 -12.89
C HIS A 593 -8.32 -6.09 -14.33
N ARG A 594 -8.96 -7.24 -14.56
CA ARG A 594 -9.24 -7.74 -15.92
C ARG A 594 -10.01 -6.72 -16.76
N SER A 595 -9.74 -6.77 -18.05
CA SER A 595 -10.54 -6.13 -19.08
C SER A 595 -11.88 -6.88 -19.22
N LEU A 596 -12.88 -6.26 -19.86
CA LEU A 596 -14.16 -6.95 -20.08
C LEU A 596 -13.98 -8.12 -21.05
N ALA A 597 -13.09 -7.98 -22.04
CA ALA A 597 -12.75 -9.06 -22.96
C ALA A 597 -12.18 -10.27 -22.21
N GLU A 598 -11.26 -10.06 -21.27
CA GLU A 598 -10.70 -11.13 -20.44
C GLU A 598 -11.77 -11.79 -19.53
N ASP A 599 -12.76 -11.04 -19.04
CA ASP A 599 -13.86 -11.59 -18.22
C ASP A 599 -14.87 -12.40 -19.03
N LEU A 600 -14.96 -12.15 -20.35
CA LEU A 600 -15.84 -12.87 -21.27
C LEU A 600 -15.13 -14.05 -21.98
N ALA A 601 -13.80 -14.09 -21.96
CA ALA A 601 -13.01 -15.09 -22.67
C ALA A 601 -13.37 -16.52 -22.23
N ASP A 602 -13.59 -16.72 -20.93
CA ASP A 602 -13.84 -18.03 -20.30
C ASP A 602 -15.31 -18.51 -20.39
N ILE A 603 -16.16 -17.81 -21.16
CA ILE A 603 -17.53 -18.28 -21.42
C ILE A 603 -17.46 -19.30 -22.55
N ASP A 604 -17.69 -20.57 -22.20
CA ASP A 604 -17.85 -21.66 -23.16
C ASP A 604 -19.05 -21.38 -24.05
N LEU A 605 -18.83 -21.42 -25.37
CA LEU A 605 -19.86 -21.24 -26.37
C LEU A 605 -20.13 -22.56 -27.10
N PRO A 606 -21.35 -22.78 -27.61
CA PRO A 606 -21.62 -23.87 -28.53
C PRO A 606 -20.70 -23.78 -29.76
N PRO A 607 -20.15 -24.89 -30.28
CA PRO A 607 -19.26 -24.88 -31.45
C PRO A 607 -19.87 -24.17 -32.68
N GLU A 608 -21.19 -24.27 -32.85
CA GLU A 608 -21.96 -23.64 -33.93
C GLU A 608 -21.95 -22.09 -33.83
N ALA A 609 -21.89 -21.56 -32.61
CA ALA A 609 -21.75 -20.11 -32.39
C ALA A 609 -20.34 -19.64 -32.76
N GLU A 610 -19.30 -20.44 -32.46
CA GLU A 610 -17.90 -20.13 -32.77
C GLU A 610 -17.61 -20.09 -34.28
N GLU A 611 -18.26 -20.97 -35.05
CA GLU A 611 -18.08 -21.07 -36.50
C GLU A 611 -18.84 -19.98 -37.27
N ARG A 612 -20.01 -19.56 -36.78
CA ARG A 612 -20.92 -18.66 -37.52
C ARG A 612 -20.83 -17.19 -37.10
N LEU A 613 -20.50 -16.88 -35.85
CA LEU A 613 -20.49 -15.50 -35.38
C LEU A 613 -19.15 -14.79 -35.69
N GLY A 614 -19.23 -13.57 -36.23
CA GLY A 614 -18.05 -12.70 -36.34
C GLY A 614 -17.60 -12.15 -34.98
N ASP A 615 -16.37 -11.64 -34.89
CA ASP A 615 -15.72 -11.22 -33.63
C ASP A 615 -16.59 -10.34 -32.70
N LYS A 616 -17.36 -9.40 -33.26
CA LYS A 616 -18.23 -8.50 -32.49
C LYS A 616 -19.52 -9.18 -32.03
N ALA A 617 -20.17 -9.93 -32.92
CA ALA A 617 -21.38 -10.68 -32.61
C ALA A 617 -21.09 -11.78 -31.56
N MET A 618 -19.90 -12.38 -31.62
CA MET A 618 -19.39 -13.30 -30.61
C MET A 618 -19.31 -12.67 -29.21
N GLN A 619 -18.82 -11.43 -29.12
CA GLN A 619 -18.72 -10.72 -27.84
C GLN A 619 -20.09 -10.36 -27.27
N VAL A 620 -21.04 -9.98 -28.13
CA VAL A 620 -22.44 -9.76 -27.72
C VAL A 620 -23.08 -11.07 -27.29
N PHE A 621 -22.87 -12.16 -28.02
CA PHE A 621 -23.40 -13.49 -27.66
C PHE A 621 -22.85 -13.98 -26.32
N LYS A 622 -21.56 -13.75 -26.03
CA LYS A 622 -20.96 -14.00 -24.70
C LYS A 622 -21.65 -13.19 -23.60
N LEU A 623 -21.97 -11.93 -23.85
CA LEU A 623 -22.71 -11.10 -22.90
C LEU A 623 -24.15 -11.60 -22.68
N ILE A 624 -24.83 -12.04 -23.74
CA ILE A 624 -26.17 -12.64 -23.67
C ILE A 624 -26.12 -13.95 -22.88
N SER A 625 -25.19 -14.85 -23.22
CA SER A 625 -25.02 -16.16 -22.59
C SER A 625 -24.66 -16.07 -21.11
N ALA A 626 -23.88 -15.06 -20.71
CA ALA A 626 -23.60 -14.77 -19.31
C ALA A 626 -24.72 -13.98 -18.59
N ASN A 627 -25.87 -13.74 -19.24
CA ASN A 627 -27.00 -12.93 -18.75
C ASN A 627 -26.54 -11.52 -18.29
N LYS A 628 -25.48 -11.00 -18.92
CA LYS A 628 -24.87 -9.68 -18.65
C LYS A 628 -25.38 -8.60 -19.62
N ALA A 629 -26.22 -8.96 -20.59
CA ALA A 629 -26.90 -8.04 -21.51
C ALA A 629 -28.36 -8.48 -21.74
N ARG A 630 -29.27 -7.51 -21.80
CA ARG A 630 -30.69 -7.61 -22.22
C ARG A 630 -31.08 -6.34 -22.96
N GLY A 631 -32.21 -6.34 -23.66
CA GLY A 631 -32.68 -5.21 -24.47
C GLY A 631 -33.22 -5.69 -25.81
N PRO A 632 -33.71 -4.80 -26.68
CA PRO A 632 -34.52 -5.19 -27.83
C PRO A 632 -33.82 -6.19 -28.76
N VAL A 633 -32.52 -6.01 -28.99
CA VAL A 633 -31.72 -6.94 -29.80
C VAL A 633 -31.55 -8.30 -29.11
N VAL A 634 -31.41 -8.33 -27.78
CA VAL A 634 -31.27 -9.58 -27.02
C VAL A 634 -32.62 -10.31 -26.90
N ASP A 635 -33.70 -9.56 -26.70
CA ASP A 635 -35.06 -10.09 -26.60
C ASP A 635 -35.50 -10.64 -27.95
N GLU A 636 -35.19 -9.93 -29.05
CA GLU A 636 -35.38 -10.40 -30.41
C GLU A 636 -34.51 -11.62 -30.71
N PHE A 637 -33.24 -11.63 -30.31
CA PHE A 637 -32.36 -12.80 -30.43
C PHE A 637 -32.99 -14.03 -29.77
N HIS A 638 -33.47 -13.92 -28.53
CA HIS A 638 -34.16 -15.03 -27.85
C HIS A 638 -35.47 -15.43 -28.54
N ARG A 639 -36.23 -14.49 -29.09
CA ARG A 639 -37.44 -14.78 -29.85
C ARG A 639 -37.12 -15.54 -31.13
N VAL A 640 -36.15 -15.06 -31.91
CA VAL A 640 -35.69 -15.71 -33.15
C VAL A 640 -35.13 -17.11 -32.84
N GLN A 641 -34.36 -17.24 -31.75
CA GLN A 641 -33.84 -18.52 -31.28
C GLN A 641 -34.96 -19.51 -30.96
N LEU A 642 -36.04 -19.03 -30.30
CA LEU A 642 -37.17 -19.87 -29.90
C LEU A 642 -38.10 -20.23 -31.07
N GLU A 643 -38.31 -19.30 -32.01
CA GLU A 643 -39.24 -19.48 -33.14
C GLU A 643 -38.58 -20.12 -34.37
N TYR A 644 -37.30 -19.86 -34.61
CA TYR A 644 -36.59 -20.20 -35.86
C TYR A 644 -35.26 -20.94 -35.64
N GLY A 645 -34.84 -21.19 -34.39
CA GLY A 645 -33.65 -21.97 -34.05
C GLY A 645 -32.36 -21.17 -33.97
N ASP A 646 -31.29 -21.82 -33.47
CA ASP A 646 -30.00 -21.19 -33.17
C ASP A 646 -29.32 -20.57 -34.40
N GLU A 647 -29.41 -21.21 -35.57
CA GLU A 647 -28.80 -20.69 -36.81
C GLU A 647 -29.37 -19.32 -37.20
N ALA A 648 -30.70 -19.18 -37.20
CA ALA A 648 -31.36 -17.92 -37.53
C ALA A 648 -31.08 -16.83 -36.49
N ALA A 649 -30.93 -17.21 -35.22
CA ALA A 649 -30.57 -16.29 -34.15
C ALA A 649 -29.13 -15.78 -34.28
N PHE A 650 -28.18 -16.64 -34.67
CA PHE A 650 -26.80 -16.23 -34.93
C PHE A 650 -26.68 -15.32 -36.15
N ASP A 651 -27.41 -15.60 -37.23
CA ASP A 651 -27.44 -14.75 -38.42
C ASP A 651 -28.05 -13.37 -38.11
N TYR A 652 -29.13 -13.34 -37.32
CA TYR A 652 -29.70 -12.11 -36.77
C TYR A 652 -28.67 -11.32 -35.95
N LEU A 653 -27.97 -12.00 -35.05
CA LEU A 653 -26.98 -11.35 -34.19
C LEU A 653 -25.80 -10.81 -34.99
N ASN A 654 -25.34 -11.52 -36.02
CA ASN A 654 -24.28 -11.03 -36.92
C ASN A 654 -24.68 -9.74 -37.65
N ALA A 655 -25.95 -9.59 -38.02
CA ALA A 655 -26.46 -8.40 -38.68
C ALA A 655 -26.61 -7.21 -37.71
N GLU A 656 -27.03 -7.46 -36.47
CA GLU A 656 -27.43 -6.41 -35.52
C GLU A 656 -26.38 -6.06 -34.44
N ALA A 657 -25.43 -6.96 -34.14
CA ALA A 657 -24.48 -6.81 -33.05
C ALA A 657 -23.33 -5.83 -33.29
N ASP A 658 -23.34 -5.08 -34.41
CA ASP A 658 -22.32 -4.06 -34.71
C ASP A 658 -22.43 -2.81 -33.78
N GLY A 659 -23.48 -2.74 -32.93
CA GLY A 659 -23.89 -1.58 -32.14
C GLY A 659 -23.59 -1.58 -30.63
N LEU A 660 -22.82 -2.52 -30.09
CA LEU A 660 -22.58 -2.59 -28.63
C LEU A 660 -21.67 -1.46 -28.14
N HIS A 661 -22.21 -0.55 -27.33
CA HIS A 661 -21.48 0.55 -26.71
C HIS A 661 -21.49 0.47 -25.17
N VAL A 662 -20.31 0.54 -24.57
CA VAL A 662 -20.16 0.67 -23.11
C VAL A 662 -20.36 2.13 -22.71
N THR A 663 -21.40 2.42 -21.94
CA THR A 663 -21.68 3.77 -21.43
C THR A 663 -21.28 3.89 -19.94
N PRO A 664 -21.18 5.11 -19.38
CA PRO A 664 -20.90 5.29 -17.95
C PRO A 664 -21.96 4.74 -16.99
N TYR A 665 -23.13 4.34 -17.51
CA TYR A 665 -24.34 4.05 -16.73
C TYR A 665 -24.89 2.63 -16.99
N GLY A 666 -24.26 1.90 -17.92
CA GLY A 666 -24.75 0.62 -18.43
C GLY A 666 -24.28 0.35 -19.86
N LEU A 667 -24.86 -0.66 -20.50
CA LEU A 667 -24.63 -0.98 -21.92
C LEU A 667 -25.72 -0.37 -22.79
N CYS A 668 -25.34 0.02 -24.00
CA CYS A 668 -26.25 0.35 -25.10
C CYS A 668 -26.06 -0.68 -26.21
N ILE A 669 -27.16 -1.22 -26.74
CA ILE A 669 -27.15 -2.26 -27.79
C ILE A 669 -27.84 -1.74 -29.07
N ASN A 670 -27.76 -0.43 -29.32
CA ASN A 670 -28.37 0.18 -30.51
C ASN A 670 -27.48 -0.05 -31.75
N SER A 671 -28.07 -0.53 -32.85
CA SER A 671 -27.38 -0.86 -34.12
C SER A 671 -26.63 0.34 -34.74
N PHE A 672 -25.47 0.08 -35.38
CA PHE A 672 -24.60 1.11 -35.99
C PHE A 672 -25.14 1.65 -37.33
N THR A 673 -26.17 1.00 -37.89
CA THR A 673 -26.90 1.48 -39.06
C THR A 673 -27.78 2.70 -38.75
N SER A 674 -27.92 3.07 -37.47
CA SER A 674 -28.64 4.25 -36.99
C SER A 674 -27.70 5.44 -36.76
N ASP A 675 -28.20 6.67 -36.95
CA ASP A 675 -27.45 7.90 -36.70
C ASP A 675 -26.89 7.99 -35.26
N PRO A 676 -25.75 8.68 -35.04
CA PRO A 676 -25.21 8.91 -33.69
C PRO A 676 -26.26 9.56 -32.78
N CYS A 677 -26.48 8.98 -31.59
CA CYS A 677 -27.52 9.45 -30.68
C CYS A 677 -27.38 10.96 -30.38
N PRO A 678 -28.38 11.79 -30.74
CA PRO A 678 -28.30 13.26 -30.62
C PRO A 678 -28.28 13.74 -29.16
N LYS A 679 -28.56 12.85 -28.19
CA LYS A 679 -28.57 13.14 -26.75
C LYS A 679 -27.26 12.79 -26.04
N HIS A 680 -26.21 12.35 -26.76
CA HIS A 680 -24.83 12.17 -26.28
C HIS A 680 -24.68 11.71 -24.81
N LEU A 681 -24.69 10.39 -24.56
CA LEU A 681 -24.54 9.78 -23.23
C LEU A 681 -25.63 10.15 -22.20
N GLU A 682 -26.80 10.64 -22.61
CA GLU A 682 -27.99 10.77 -21.74
C GLU A 682 -28.92 9.53 -21.79
N CYS A 683 -28.38 8.32 -22.02
CA CYS A 683 -29.19 7.08 -22.04
C CYS A 683 -29.96 6.82 -20.73
N PHE A 684 -29.45 7.31 -19.60
CA PHE A 684 -30.12 7.28 -18.30
C PHE A 684 -31.41 8.12 -18.26
N ASN A 685 -31.66 8.96 -19.26
CA ASN A 685 -32.81 9.84 -19.33
C ASN A 685 -33.99 9.19 -20.09
N GLY A 686 -34.31 7.94 -19.75
CA GLY A 686 -35.47 7.23 -20.31
C GLY A 686 -35.24 6.55 -21.66
N CYS A 687 -33.99 6.25 -22.04
CA CYS A 687 -33.70 5.55 -23.29
C CYS A 687 -34.01 4.05 -23.17
N LEU A 688 -34.75 3.49 -24.12
CA LEU A 688 -35.06 2.06 -24.10
C LEU A 688 -33.82 1.18 -24.26
N HIS A 689 -32.77 1.66 -24.94
CA HIS A 689 -31.55 0.87 -25.17
C HIS A 689 -30.61 0.77 -23.95
N LEU A 690 -30.94 1.37 -22.80
CA LEU A 690 -30.10 1.31 -21.61
C LEU A 690 -30.35 0.05 -20.77
N THR A 691 -29.29 -0.73 -20.59
CA THR A 691 -29.28 -1.93 -19.74
C THR A 691 -28.27 -1.80 -18.61
N ARG A 692 -28.66 -2.15 -17.38
CA ARG A 692 -27.76 -2.14 -16.23
C ARG A 692 -26.73 -3.27 -16.34
N THR A 693 -25.53 -3.03 -15.84
CA THR A 693 -24.56 -4.09 -15.60
C THR A 693 -24.21 -4.21 -14.12
N GLY A 694 -23.51 -5.28 -13.74
CA GLY A 694 -22.99 -5.49 -12.39
C GLY A 694 -21.76 -4.64 -12.06
N VAL A 695 -21.37 -3.70 -12.92
CA VAL A 695 -20.17 -2.89 -12.73
C VAL A 695 -20.42 -1.82 -11.67
N ILE A 696 -19.70 -1.93 -10.55
CA ILE A 696 -19.76 -1.01 -9.40
C ILE A 696 -19.57 0.46 -9.83
N ASN A 697 -18.68 0.74 -10.79
CA ASN A 697 -18.43 2.11 -11.25
C ASN A 697 -19.67 2.76 -11.88
N GLU A 698 -20.54 1.98 -12.53
CA GLU A 698 -21.78 2.51 -13.13
C GLU A 698 -22.80 2.88 -12.04
N GLN A 699 -22.89 2.04 -11.00
CA GLN A 699 -23.68 2.33 -9.80
C GLN A 699 -23.21 3.64 -9.16
N ASP A 700 -21.90 3.77 -8.91
CA ASP A 700 -21.31 4.98 -8.34
C ASP A 700 -21.56 6.23 -9.21
N ASN A 701 -21.49 6.09 -10.54
CA ASN A 701 -21.77 7.18 -11.47
C ASN A 701 -23.24 7.63 -11.39
N LEU A 702 -24.18 6.68 -11.35
CA LEU A 702 -25.61 6.93 -11.19
C LEU A 702 -25.90 7.56 -9.82
N GLU A 703 -25.34 7.05 -8.72
CA GLU A 703 -25.50 7.63 -7.37
C GLU A 703 -24.94 9.05 -7.28
N ARG A 704 -23.76 9.30 -7.84
CA ARG A 704 -23.20 10.65 -7.90
C ARG A 704 -24.08 11.60 -8.71
N MET A 705 -24.70 11.10 -9.79
CA MET A 705 -25.61 11.90 -10.61
C MET A 705 -26.94 12.17 -9.90
N ARG A 706 -27.49 11.16 -9.22
CA ARG A 706 -28.65 11.30 -8.31
C ARG A 706 -28.39 12.40 -7.30
N ASP A 707 -27.26 12.36 -6.60
CA ASP A 707 -26.91 13.34 -5.57
C ASP A 707 -26.72 14.75 -6.17
N LYS A 708 -26.22 14.84 -7.40
CA LYS A 708 -26.08 16.12 -8.11
C LYS A 708 -27.46 16.70 -8.45
N PHE A 709 -28.37 15.91 -9.01
CA PHE A 709 -29.71 16.38 -9.34
C PHE A 709 -30.55 16.67 -8.08
N ALA A 710 -30.40 15.89 -7.00
CA ALA A 710 -31.00 16.22 -5.70
C ALA A 710 -30.60 17.62 -5.23
N LYS A 711 -29.30 17.95 -5.29
CA LYS A 711 -28.80 19.28 -4.92
C LYS A 711 -29.36 20.39 -5.83
N VAL A 712 -29.46 20.14 -7.13
CA VAL A 712 -30.08 21.09 -8.08
C VAL A 712 -31.56 21.31 -7.74
N ILE A 713 -32.32 20.25 -7.47
CA ILE A 713 -33.74 20.32 -7.10
C ILE A 713 -33.90 21.15 -5.82
N ILE A 714 -33.17 20.82 -4.75
CA ILE A 714 -33.20 21.56 -3.47
C ILE A 714 -32.85 23.04 -3.68
N THR A 715 -31.86 23.34 -4.53
CA THR A 715 -31.45 24.72 -4.82
C THR A 715 -32.53 25.48 -5.57
N LEU A 716 -33.19 24.84 -6.55
CA LEU A 716 -34.27 25.46 -7.32
C LEU A 716 -35.53 25.66 -6.45
N GLU A 717 -35.89 24.72 -5.59
CA GLU A 717 -37.03 24.82 -4.68
C GLU A 717 -36.83 25.91 -3.61
N ALA A 718 -35.60 26.12 -3.14
CA ALA A 718 -35.28 27.14 -2.15
C ALA A 718 -35.31 28.59 -2.70
N LEU A 719 -35.50 28.78 -4.02
CA LEU A 719 -35.62 30.11 -4.61
C LEU A 719 -36.98 30.75 -4.30
N LEU A 720 -36.92 31.95 -3.70
CA LEU A 720 -38.07 32.85 -3.51
C LEU A 720 -38.73 33.19 -4.85
N GLU A 721 -40.05 33.36 -4.86
CA GLU A 721 -40.87 33.55 -6.08
C GLU A 721 -40.41 34.72 -6.95
N ASP A 722 -40.01 35.82 -6.34
CA ASP A 722 -39.50 37.03 -6.98
C ASP A 722 -38.14 36.83 -7.68
N ARG A 723 -37.42 35.74 -7.36
CA ARG A 723 -36.11 35.39 -7.92
C ARG A 723 -36.16 34.23 -8.92
N ARG A 724 -37.35 33.70 -9.23
CA ARG A 724 -37.52 32.61 -10.22
C ARG A 724 -37.45 33.19 -11.63
N ASN A 725 -36.59 32.62 -12.47
CA ASN A 725 -36.53 32.98 -13.89
C ASN A 725 -37.70 32.32 -14.67
N ILE A 726 -37.98 32.82 -15.88
CA ILE A 726 -39.07 32.32 -16.75
C ILE A 726 -38.94 30.81 -17.05
N GLY A 727 -37.71 30.28 -17.07
CA GLY A 727 -37.43 28.86 -17.31
C GLY A 727 -37.41 27.99 -16.05
N TRP A 728 -37.68 28.54 -14.86
CA TRP A 728 -37.48 27.86 -13.58
C TRP A 728 -38.32 26.59 -13.47
N ALA A 729 -39.59 26.66 -13.87
CA ALA A 729 -40.50 25.52 -13.85
C ALA A 729 -39.99 24.38 -14.75
N ASN A 730 -39.50 24.72 -15.94
CA ASN A 730 -38.93 23.74 -16.87
C ASN A 730 -37.61 23.15 -16.36
N GLN A 731 -36.74 23.97 -15.76
CA GLN A 731 -35.49 23.51 -15.14
C GLN A 731 -35.75 22.54 -13.99
N LEU A 732 -36.73 22.85 -13.14
CA LEU A 732 -37.14 21.99 -12.03
C LEU A 732 -37.74 20.67 -12.55
N LEU A 733 -38.63 20.74 -13.53
CA LEU A 733 -39.22 19.56 -14.16
C LEU A 733 -38.15 18.64 -14.78
N HIS A 734 -37.22 19.21 -15.55
CA HIS A 734 -36.12 18.45 -16.15
C HIS A 734 -35.18 17.83 -15.12
N ALA A 735 -34.93 18.51 -14.00
CA ALA A 735 -34.08 17.99 -12.93
C ALA A 735 -34.76 16.83 -12.18
N ARG A 736 -36.07 16.93 -11.91
CA ARG A 736 -36.87 15.86 -11.30
C ARG A 736 -36.96 14.63 -12.18
N LEU A 737 -37.29 14.81 -13.46
CA LEU A 737 -37.42 13.69 -14.39
C LEU A 737 -36.09 12.91 -14.54
N ARG A 738 -34.95 13.61 -14.62
CA ARG A 738 -33.63 12.96 -14.61
C ARG A 738 -33.34 12.27 -13.28
N TYR A 739 -33.68 12.89 -12.15
CA TYR A 739 -33.51 12.30 -10.82
C TYR A 739 -34.29 10.99 -10.68
N GLU A 740 -35.57 10.99 -11.04
CA GLU A 740 -36.45 9.82 -10.98
C GLU A 740 -35.96 8.70 -11.90
N ASN A 741 -35.57 9.03 -13.12
CA ASN A 741 -35.00 8.07 -14.07
C ASN A 741 -33.69 7.45 -13.56
N ILE A 742 -32.85 8.21 -12.87
CA ILE A 742 -31.63 7.69 -12.23
C ILE A 742 -31.98 6.79 -11.04
N ILE A 743 -32.97 7.15 -10.23
CA ILE A 743 -33.45 6.28 -9.14
C ILE A 743 -33.96 4.95 -9.71
N LYS A 744 -34.72 5.00 -10.82
CA LYS A 744 -35.17 3.80 -11.52
C LYS A 744 -33.97 2.96 -11.97
N ALA A 745 -32.98 3.56 -12.60
CA ALA A 745 -31.74 2.87 -13.01
C ALA A 745 -30.98 2.23 -11.83
N LEU A 746 -30.92 2.91 -10.67
CA LEU A 746 -30.28 2.37 -9.46
C LEU A 746 -31.07 1.22 -8.82
N GLY A 747 -32.39 1.20 -9.01
CA GLY A 747 -33.28 0.14 -8.54
C GLY A 747 -33.43 -1.03 -9.51
N THR A 748 -32.94 -0.91 -10.74
CA THR A 748 -32.95 -1.98 -11.74
C THR A 748 -31.79 -2.95 -11.51
N GLU A 749 -32.09 -4.25 -11.46
CA GLU A 749 -31.07 -5.29 -11.27
C GLU A 749 -30.06 -5.35 -12.43
N PRO A 750 -28.79 -5.70 -12.16
CA PRO A 750 -27.80 -5.98 -13.21
C PRO A 750 -28.32 -6.96 -14.27
N GLY A 751 -28.07 -6.65 -15.54
CA GLY A 751 -28.58 -7.41 -16.67
C GLY A 751 -29.96 -6.98 -17.13
N MET A 752 -30.72 -6.20 -16.36
CA MET A 752 -32.08 -5.79 -16.72
C MET A 752 -32.11 -4.42 -17.44
N GLN A 753 -33.08 -4.28 -18.36
CA GLN A 753 -33.36 -3.03 -19.06
C GLN A 753 -33.99 -2.01 -18.11
N VAL A 754 -33.51 -0.77 -18.14
CA VAL A 754 -33.96 0.26 -17.18
C VAL A 754 -35.32 0.83 -17.58
N PHE A 755 -35.53 1.02 -18.88
CA PHE A 755 -36.72 1.67 -19.43
C PHE A 755 -37.33 0.79 -20.53
N PRO A 756 -38.00 -0.32 -20.19
CA PRO A 756 -38.63 -1.19 -21.20
C PRO A 756 -39.64 -0.43 -22.07
N ASP A 757 -40.41 0.48 -21.46
CA ASP A 757 -41.35 1.39 -22.15
C ASP A 757 -40.72 2.76 -22.47
N GLY A 758 -39.38 2.82 -22.53
CA GLY A 758 -38.64 4.06 -22.77
C GLY A 758 -38.79 4.58 -24.20
N ASN A 759 -38.36 5.83 -24.40
CA ASN A 759 -38.24 6.35 -25.76
C ASN A 759 -36.96 5.82 -26.40
N ASP A 760 -37.00 5.54 -27.70
CA ASP A 760 -35.77 5.39 -28.45
C ASP A 760 -35.14 6.77 -28.64
N LEU A 761 -34.01 7.02 -27.97
CA LEU A 761 -33.28 8.27 -28.08
C LEU A 761 -32.23 8.24 -29.21
N SER A 762 -32.06 7.12 -29.92
CA SER A 762 -31.19 7.03 -31.11
C SER A 762 -31.86 7.65 -32.35
N VAL A 763 -33.19 7.65 -32.40
CA VAL A 763 -34.00 8.12 -33.52
C VAL A 763 -34.17 9.64 -33.48
N THR A 764 -33.87 10.34 -34.58
CA THR A 764 -34.09 11.80 -34.69
C THR A 764 -35.58 12.14 -34.77
N VAL A 765 -35.93 13.41 -34.51
CA VAL A 765 -37.32 13.88 -34.63
C VAL A 765 -37.80 13.76 -36.09
N GLU A 766 -36.90 13.88 -37.07
CA GLU A 766 -37.22 13.64 -38.49
C GLU A 766 -37.49 12.15 -38.82
N GLN A 767 -36.78 11.21 -38.19
CA GLN A 767 -36.94 9.76 -38.43
C GLN A 767 -38.24 9.17 -37.84
N LYS A 768 -38.86 9.83 -36.84
CA LYS A 768 -40.21 9.48 -36.35
C LYS A 768 -41.31 9.61 -37.42
N ALA A 769 -41.01 10.19 -38.59
CA ALA A 769 -41.92 10.33 -39.72
C ALA A 769 -41.83 9.18 -40.75
N GLY A 770 -41.06 8.12 -40.49
CA GLY A 770 -40.99 6.89 -41.30
C GLY A 770 -39.84 6.89 -42.31
N ALA A 771 -38.99 5.85 -42.26
CA ALA A 771 -37.82 5.72 -43.13
C ALA A 771 -37.46 4.24 -43.44
N THR A 772 -38.41 3.31 -43.34
CA THR A 772 -38.13 1.89 -43.68
C THR A 772 -38.58 1.57 -45.12
N ILE A 773 -37.89 0.61 -45.74
CA ILE A 773 -38.28 0.04 -47.05
C ILE A 773 -39.71 -0.53 -47.04
N ILE A 774 -40.18 -0.98 -45.87
CA ILE A 774 -41.55 -1.48 -45.66
C ILE A 774 -42.58 -0.34 -45.77
N ASP A 775 -42.25 0.85 -45.28
CA ASP A 775 -43.10 2.04 -45.39
C ASP A 775 -43.19 2.55 -46.84
N THR A 776 -42.14 2.38 -47.62
CA THR A 776 -42.11 2.70 -49.06
C THR A 776 -42.95 1.72 -49.89
N MET A 777 -43.01 0.45 -49.51
CA MET A 777 -43.82 -0.56 -50.21
C MET A 777 -45.33 -0.42 -49.94
N LYS A 778 -45.74 0.03 -48.75
CA LYS A 778 -47.16 0.34 -48.48
C LYS A 778 -47.69 1.48 -49.36
N ARG A 779 -46.88 2.53 -49.56
CA ARG A 779 -47.26 3.68 -50.41
C ARG A 779 -47.43 3.36 -51.90
N LEU A 780 -46.76 2.33 -52.41
CA LEU A 780 -46.88 1.93 -53.82
C LEU A 780 -48.09 1.04 -54.10
N ARG A 781 -48.64 0.36 -53.08
CA ARG A 781 -49.89 -0.42 -53.22
C ARG A 781 -51.13 0.46 -53.10
N ASP A 782 -51.06 1.54 -52.34
CA ASP A 782 -52.18 2.48 -52.16
C ASP A 782 -52.30 3.51 -53.32
N LEU A 783 -51.55 3.33 -54.42
CA LEU A 783 -51.60 4.19 -55.62
C LEU A 783 -52.24 3.50 -56.84
N ASP A 784 -52.61 2.22 -56.73
CA ASP A 784 -53.26 1.45 -57.80
C ASP A 784 -54.71 1.00 -57.46
N ASP A 785 -55.33 1.56 -56.40
CA ASP A 785 -56.77 1.42 -56.09
C ASP A 785 -57.49 2.79 -56.03
#